data_AF-A0A179U7L1-F1
#
_entry.id   AF-A0A179U7L1-F1
#
_cell.length_a   1.000
_cell.length_b   1.000
_cell.length_c   1.000
_cell.angle_alpha   90.00
_cell.angle_beta   90.00
_cell.angle_gamma   90.00
#
_symmetry.space_group_name_H-M   'P 1'
#
loop_
_entity.id
_entity.type
_entity.pdbx_description
1 polymer ?
#
loop_
_entity_poly.entity_id
_entity_poly.type
_entity_poly.pdbx_seq_one_letter_code
_entity_poly.pdbx_strand_id
1 'polypeptide(L)'
;MSLRKPPSSSSLLSPAAYDDDVRSLRSLSDQDSDSEDDELVKGSRTTLELSRHDRTVLEEEEERERLLVKKSPTHGLRRIFGHENGNSVRIGKQERRRQRRLQRRAERIKSMGDKEEEEGLMFEMEEGTFHDDASSDSSAASSDLVHVTSRSSWCWKLALLSLSIIILFLILFLGAYKESIGFRTSRRQRTILSNGTSLFLPTTILISLDGFRADFLNRGLTPMLNSFIANGVSPSYMLPSFPSVTFPNHFTLVTGLHPESHGIVGNTFWDPALGEEFYYTDPARSMQPKWWNAEPLWVTAEKQGVRTAIHMWPGSEAHIGSIEPTYLDKYNGREDLVQKANRVISFLDLPGDKEAEDLPPTTSRRPQLIAAYVPNIDADGHTFGPNSTEIRNTIAQVDQMLANIFQGLHDRNLTNIVNVVIVSDHGMATTSTDRLVQLEDLINIDLVDRLDGWPLRGIRPKRPEDLETLKQQLAESSKPYRDSIEVYTRETMPDRYHFSRNDRIAPLWVIPKTGWAIVERTSFDVKEAKKNNEVYHPRGLHGYDHEHPLMRSIFVARGPKFPHNPNSRMKNFQNIEVYNIVCDSLEIEPHPNNGTLRLPLNPIGLHSPENSPGAETPDDPPISTSPSNAAITSKPHTDAPNQPPVTISADAPDPTSISENSGQDSDASSKSSPSLWDKLLDKIEQLKNWTQGLLESIDG
;
A
#
# COMPACT_ATOMS: atom_id res chain seq x y z
N MET A 1 37.58 -52.27 12.50
CA MET A 1 38.39 -53.30 11.80
C MET A 1 37.54 -53.82 10.63
N SER A 2 38.08 -53.75 9.42
CA SER A 2 37.60 -54.25 8.12
C SER A 2 36.32 -53.67 7.47
N LEU A 3 36.60 -52.74 6.56
CA LEU A 3 35.84 -52.31 5.39
C LEU A 3 35.56 -53.47 4.39
N ARG A 4 34.43 -53.41 3.69
CA ARG A 4 34.26 -54.05 2.36
C ARG A 4 33.63 -53.07 1.38
N LYS A 5 34.40 -52.75 0.33
CA LYS A 5 34.00 -52.05 -0.90
C LYS A 5 33.18 -52.98 -1.81
N PRO A 6 32.25 -52.46 -2.63
CA PRO A 6 31.82 -53.09 -3.87
C PRO A 6 32.57 -52.52 -5.11
N PRO A 7 32.67 -53.27 -6.24
CA PRO A 7 33.45 -52.88 -7.40
C PRO A 7 32.65 -52.33 -8.61
N SER A 8 33.36 -51.50 -9.37
CA SER A 8 33.38 -51.25 -10.83
C SER A 8 32.10 -51.15 -11.68
N SER A 9 32.01 -49.98 -12.33
CA SER A 9 31.30 -49.61 -13.55
C SER A 9 31.56 -50.50 -14.78
N SER A 10 30.52 -50.69 -15.61
CA SER A 10 30.68 -50.82 -17.07
C SER A 10 29.45 -50.27 -17.80
N SER A 11 29.72 -49.42 -18.79
CA SER A 11 28.80 -48.78 -19.72
C SER A 11 28.57 -49.70 -20.92
N LEU A 12 27.32 -49.83 -21.40
CA LEU A 12 27.00 -50.39 -22.72
C LEU A 12 25.74 -49.71 -23.31
N LEU A 13 25.96 -48.63 -24.04
CA LEU A 13 25.16 -48.27 -25.21
C LEU A 13 25.68 -49.07 -26.41
N SER A 14 24.82 -49.86 -27.07
CA SER A 14 24.94 -50.13 -28.50
C SER A 14 23.62 -50.64 -29.11
N PRO A 15 23.43 -50.48 -30.45
CA PRO A 15 22.12 -50.50 -31.12
C PRO A 15 21.93 -51.75 -32.00
N ALA A 16 20.74 -52.37 -31.96
CA ALA A 16 20.21 -53.22 -33.03
C ALA A 16 18.85 -53.81 -32.65
N ALA A 17 17.78 -53.42 -33.35
CA ALA A 17 16.68 -54.28 -33.82
C ALA A 17 15.62 -53.41 -34.50
N TYR A 18 15.76 -53.30 -35.82
CA TYR A 18 14.69 -53.00 -36.76
C TYR A 18 13.71 -54.18 -36.75
N ASP A 19 12.41 -53.92 -36.75
CA ASP A 19 11.45 -54.87 -37.32
C ASP A 19 10.36 -54.10 -38.08
N ASP A 20 10.12 -54.54 -39.30
CA ASP A 20 9.69 -53.75 -40.45
C ASP A 20 8.76 -54.62 -41.30
N ASP A 21 7.62 -55.01 -40.73
CA ASP A 21 6.63 -55.89 -41.38
C ASP A 21 5.32 -55.14 -41.65
N VAL A 22 5.38 -54.32 -42.71
CA VAL A 22 4.27 -53.68 -43.40
C VAL A 22 3.44 -54.72 -44.17
N ARG A 23 2.09 -54.59 -44.16
CA ARG A 23 1.29 -54.64 -45.39
C ARG A 23 -0.09 -54.00 -45.26
N SER A 24 -0.27 -52.95 -46.06
CA SER A 24 -1.54 -52.30 -46.39
C SER A 24 -2.37 -53.12 -47.39
N LEU A 25 -3.69 -52.97 -47.35
CA LEU A 25 -4.55 -53.10 -48.54
C LEU A 25 -5.55 -51.93 -48.58
N ARG A 26 -5.59 -51.25 -49.75
CA ARG A 26 -6.54 -50.20 -50.13
C ARG A 26 -7.81 -50.81 -50.72
N SER A 27 -8.98 -50.24 -50.41
CA SER A 27 -10.10 -49.92 -51.33
C SER A 27 -11.14 -49.08 -50.55
N LEU A 28 -11.39 -47.80 -50.85
CA LEU A 28 -12.32 -47.25 -51.86
C LEU A 28 -13.76 -47.80 -51.78
N SER A 29 -14.68 -47.04 -51.14
CA SER A 29 -15.92 -46.49 -51.75
C SER A 29 -16.87 -45.86 -50.71
N ASP A 30 -17.50 -44.76 -51.13
CA ASP A 30 -18.80 -44.19 -50.70
C ASP A 30 -18.87 -43.45 -49.34
N GLN A 31 -18.87 -42.10 -49.38
CA GLN A 31 -20.06 -41.21 -49.47
C GLN A 31 -20.87 -41.22 -48.17
N ASP A 32 -20.68 -40.18 -47.35
CA ASP A 32 -21.69 -39.13 -47.24
C ASP A 32 -21.09 -37.85 -46.68
N SER A 33 -21.58 -36.75 -47.24
CA SER A 33 -21.12 -35.38 -47.01
C SER A 33 -21.71 -34.86 -45.71
N ASP A 34 -20.89 -34.24 -44.86
CA ASP A 34 -21.39 -33.23 -43.93
C ASP A 34 -20.74 -31.90 -44.26
N SER A 35 -21.61 -30.95 -44.55
CA SER A 35 -21.39 -29.77 -45.37
C SER A 35 -21.44 -28.49 -44.52
N GLU A 36 -20.54 -28.37 -43.55
CA GLU A 36 -20.46 -27.14 -42.73
C GLU A 36 -19.07 -26.49 -42.71
N ASP A 37 -18.02 -27.18 -43.17
CA ASP A 37 -16.65 -26.64 -43.15
C ASP A 37 -16.19 -26.00 -44.48
N ASP A 38 -17.01 -26.06 -45.54
CA ASP A 38 -16.71 -25.46 -46.86
C ASP A 38 -17.41 -24.10 -47.10
N GLU A 39 -18.17 -23.57 -46.14
CA GLU A 39 -18.75 -22.21 -46.22
C GLU A 39 -17.90 -21.10 -45.56
N LEU A 40 -16.88 -21.44 -44.77
CA LEU A 40 -16.05 -20.45 -44.08
C LEU A 40 -14.79 -19.99 -44.83
N VAL A 41 -14.60 -20.43 -46.08
CA VAL A 41 -13.46 -19.98 -46.93
C VAL A 41 -13.90 -19.16 -48.15
N LYS A 42 -15.20 -18.83 -48.30
CA LYS A 42 -15.72 -17.94 -49.37
C LYS A 42 -15.97 -16.49 -48.95
N GLY A 43 -15.46 -16.07 -47.79
CA GLY A 43 -15.63 -14.70 -47.27
C GLY A 43 -14.38 -13.83 -47.24
N SER A 44 -13.27 -14.20 -47.90
CA SER A 44 -12.08 -13.35 -47.91
C SER A 44 -12.28 -12.15 -48.84
N ARG A 45 -12.71 -11.02 -48.26
CA ARG A 45 -12.78 -9.72 -48.95
C ARG A 45 -11.44 -9.42 -49.59
N THR A 46 -11.46 -9.06 -50.87
CA THR A 46 -10.23 -8.71 -51.58
C THR A 46 -9.62 -7.44 -50.96
N THR A 47 -8.29 -7.27 -51.04
CA THR A 47 -7.58 -6.09 -50.51
C THR A 47 -8.13 -4.77 -51.06
N LEU A 48 -8.73 -4.80 -52.25
CA LEU A 48 -9.40 -3.66 -52.88
C LEU A 48 -10.77 -3.34 -52.24
N GLU A 49 -11.52 -4.35 -51.78
CA GLU A 49 -12.78 -4.14 -51.06
C GLU A 49 -12.56 -3.64 -49.64
N LEU A 50 -11.52 -4.13 -48.94
CA LEU A 50 -11.11 -3.60 -47.65
C LEU A 50 -10.72 -2.12 -47.74
N SER A 51 -9.93 -1.74 -48.75
CA SER A 51 -9.56 -0.33 -48.97
C SER A 51 -10.76 0.56 -49.31
N ARG A 52 -11.77 0.04 -50.01
CA ARG A 52 -13.00 0.80 -50.31
C ARG A 52 -13.91 0.94 -49.10
N HIS A 53 -13.96 -0.09 -48.25
CA HIS A 53 -14.71 -0.08 -47.00
C HIS A 53 -14.07 0.89 -45.99
N ASP A 54 -12.74 0.85 -45.83
CA ASP A 54 -12.03 1.79 -44.96
C ASP A 54 -12.18 3.24 -45.45
N ARG A 55 -12.21 3.45 -46.77
CA ARG A 55 -12.43 4.79 -47.34
C ARG A 55 -13.85 5.31 -47.10
N THR A 56 -14.86 4.44 -47.14
CA THR A 56 -16.25 4.83 -46.88
C THR A 56 -16.47 5.11 -45.39
N VAL A 57 -15.86 4.35 -44.49
CA VAL A 57 -15.89 4.61 -43.04
C VAL A 57 -15.23 5.95 -42.71
N LEU A 58 -14.10 6.27 -43.33
CA LEU A 58 -13.42 7.56 -43.13
C LEU A 58 -14.22 8.75 -43.70
N GLU A 59 -14.90 8.57 -44.84
CA GLU A 59 -15.78 9.59 -45.41
C GLU A 59 -17.02 9.82 -44.54
N GLU A 60 -17.61 8.77 -43.96
CA GLU A 60 -18.73 8.87 -43.01
C GLU A 60 -18.32 9.52 -41.68
N GLU A 61 -17.10 9.26 -41.20
CA GLU A 61 -16.56 9.89 -39.98
C GLU A 61 -16.26 11.38 -40.20
N GLU A 62 -15.71 11.75 -41.37
CA GLU A 62 -15.46 13.15 -41.75
C GLU A 62 -16.77 13.94 -42.00
N GLU A 63 -17.83 13.29 -42.51
CA GLU A 63 -19.17 13.88 -42.62
C GLU A 63 -19.84 14.05 -41.24
N ARG A 64 -19.64 13.11 -40.32
CA ARG A 64 -20.13 13.20 -38.94
C ARG A 64 -19.43 14.31 -38.16
N GLU A 65 -18.12 14.50 -38.35
CA GLU A 65 -17.39 15.64 -37.80
C GLU A 65 -17.82 16.97 -38.42
N ARG A 66 -18.14 17.02 -39.73
CA ARG A 66 -18.69 18.22 -40.37
C ARG A 66 -20.08 18.61 -39.85
N LEU A 67 -20.91 17.63 -39.49
CA LEU A 67 -22.22 17.87 -38.88
C LEU A 67 -22.11 18.40 -37.44
N LEU A 68 -21.03 18.08 -36.73
CA LEU A 68 -20.75 18.62 -35.39
C LEU A 68 -20.20 20.07 -35.42
N VAL A 69 -19.74 20.56 -36.58
CA VAL A 69 -19.05 21.87 -36.71
C VAL A 69 -19.93 22.99 -37.28
N LYS A 70 -21.22 22.75 -37.62
CA LYS A 70 -22.10 23.82 -38.16
C LYS A 70 -23.33 24.14 -37.29
N LYS A 71 -23.27 25.36 -36.75
CA LYS A 71 -24.30 26.25 -36.15
C LYS A 71 -24.68 26.04 -34.68
N SER A 72 -24.09 26.90 -33.83
CA SER A 72 -24.88 27.90 -33.10
C SER A 72 -24.09 29.21 -32.91
N PRO A 73 -24.71 30.40 -33.14
CA PRO A 73 -24.07 31.69 -33.01
C PRO A 73 -24.19 32.26 -31.57
N THR A 74 -23.33 33.23 -31.28
CA THR A 74 -23.29 34.15 -30.11
C THR A 74 -22.48 33.75 -28.87
N HIS A 75 -21.18 34.03 -28.98
CA HIS A 75 -20.39 34.94 -28.14
C HIS A 75 -20.31 34.74 -26.61
N GLY A 76 -19.07 34.50 -26.15
CA GLY A 76 -18.43 35.34 -25.13
C GLY A 76 -18.19 34.70 -23.75
N LEU A 77 -16.92 34.73 -23.33
CA LEU A 77 -16.43 34.50 -21.96
C LEU A 77 -16.29 33.04 -21.50
N ARG A 78 -15.26 32.34 -21.98
CA ARG A 78 -14.45 31.39 -21.18
C ARG A 78 -13.30 30.84 -22.04
N ARG A 79 -12.22 31.62 -22.13
CA ARG A 79 -10.91 31.12 -22.55
C ARG A 79 -9.84 31.76 -21.68
N ILE A 80 -9.92 31.47 -20.40
CA ILE A 80 -8.80 31.61 -19.46
C ILE A 80 -8.75 30.27 -18.73
N PHE A 81 -7.61 29.61 -18.83
CA PHE A 81 -7.20 28.34 -18.20
C PHE A 81 -7.67 27.04 -18.87
N GLY A 82 -6.69 26.16 -19.14
CA GLY A 82 -6.90 24.73 -19.39
C GLY A 82 -6.32 24.21 -20.69
N HIS A 83 -5.02 23.95 -20.68
CA HIS A 83 -4.30 23.17 -21.69
C HIS A 83 -4.37 21.69 -21.27
N GLU A 84 -4.81 20.80 -22.16
CA GLU A 84 -4.44 19.38 -22.13
C GLU A 84 -3.42 19.09 -23.24
N ASN A 85 -2.56 18.12 -22.95
CA ASN A 85 -1.36 17.77 -23.69
C ASN A 85 -1.50 16.36 -24.27
N GLY A 86 -0.98 16.18 -25.49
CA GLY A 86 -0.55 14.90 -26.07
C GLY A 86 -1.56 14.21 -26.99
N ASN A 87 -1.19 13.59 -28.11
CA ASN A 87 0.08 13.54 -28.83
C ASN A 87 -0.23 12.91 -30.21
N SER A 88 0.12 13.54 -31.34
CA SER A 88 0.42 12.80 -32.57
C SER A 88 1.40 13.57 -33.46
N VAL A 89 2.49 12.88 -33.79
CA VAL A 89 3.61 13.37 -34.58
C VAL A 89 3.20 13.47 -36.05
N ARG A 90 3.43 14.62 -36.70
CA ARG A 90 3.31 14.77 -38.15
C ARG A 90 4.47 15.57 -38.73
N ILE A 91 5.37 14.82 -39.37
CA ILE A 91 6.48 15.28 -40.22
C ILE A 91 5.91 15.96 -41.49
N GLY A 92 6.56 17.02 -41.98
CA GLY A 92 6.37 17.50 -43.37
C GLY A 92 5.73 18.88 -43.60
N LYS A 93 5.70 19.81 -42.64
CA LYS A 93 5.11 21.15 -42.83
C LYS A 93 6.08 22.28 -43.24
N GLN A 94 7.38 22.04 -43.33
CA GLN A 94 8.36 23.11 -43.55
C GLN A 94 8.59 23.44 -45.03
N GLU A 95 8.50 22.46 -45.94
CA GLU A 95 8.73 22.67 -47.39
C GLU A 95 7.57 23.44 -48.06
N ARG A 96 6.33 23.13 -47.66
CA ARG A 96 5.10 23.72 -48.25
C ARG A 96 4.88 25.20 -47.90
N ARG A 97 5.45 25.68 -46.78
CA ARG A 97 5.41 27.09 -46.36
C ARG A 97 6.47 27.95 -47.07
N ARG A 98 7.60 27.35 -47.49
CA ARG A 98 8.68 28.05 -48.21
C ARG A 98 8.27 28.34 -49.66
N GLN A 99 7.62 27.40 -50.34
CA GLN A 99 7.12 27.60 -51.71
C GLN A 99 6.01 28.66 -51.81
N ARG A 100 5.09 28.72 -50.84
CA ARG A 100 4.03 29.76 -50.79
C ARG A 100 4.55 31.18 -50.54
N ARG A 101 5.71 31.33 -49.87
CA ARG A 101 6.34 32.66 -49.66
C ARG A 101 7.07 33.15 -50.91
N LEU A 102 7.61 32.25 -51.73
CA LEU A 102 8.28 32.60 -52.99
C LEU A 102 7.27 33.00 -54.07
N GLN A 103 6.11 32.33 -54.17
CA GLN A 103 5.03 32.72 -55.08
C GLN A 103 4.46 34.12 -54.79
N ARG A 104 4.20 34.46 -53.52
CA ARG A 104 3.70 35.79 -53.13
C ARG A 104 4.70 36.92 -53.38
N ARG A 105 6.00 36.61 -53.38
CA ARG A 105 7.06 37.59 -53.66
C ARG A 105 7.21 37.83 -55.18
N ALA A 106 6.99 36.80 -56.00
CA ALA A 106 6.95 36.93 -57.46
C ALA A 106 5.71 37.71 -57.94
N GLU A 107 4.55 37.53 -57.30
CA GLU A 107 3.33 38.27 -57.63
C GLU A 107 3.41 39.77 -57.27
N ARG A 108 4.09 40.13 -56.16
CA ARG A 108 4.32 41.54 -55.78
C ARG A 108 5.29 42.29 -56.69
N ILE A 109 6.27 41.59 -57.26
CA ILE A 109 7.24 42.18 -58.20
C ILE A 109 6.57 42.38 -59.58
N LYS A 110 5.60 41.54 -59.93
CA LYS A 110 4.80 41.67 -61.16
C LYS A 110 3.73 42.77 -61.08
N SER A 111 3.28 43.17 -59.87
CA SER A 111 2.28 44.22 -59.68
C SER A 111 2.87 45.63 -59.51
N MET A 112 4.19 45.80 -59.58
CA MET A 112 4.88 47.09 -59.48
C MET A 112 5.54 47.52 -60.81
N GLY A 113 5.33 46.77 -61.90
CA GLY A 113 5.96 47.01 -63.20
C GLY A 113 5.10 47.73 -64.24
N ASP A 114 3.83 48.03 -63.99
CA ASP A 114 2.94 48.65 -64.98
C ASP A 114 2.12 49.78 -64.34
N LYS A 115 2.73 50.96 -64.21
CA LYS A 115 2.11 52.30 -64.22
C LYS A 115 3.19 53.37 -63.99
N GLU A 116 3.88 53.72 -65.08
CA GLU A 116 4.59 54.99 -65.22
C GLU A 116 3.65 56.09 -65.75
N GLU A 117 4.07 57.34 -65.57
CA GLU A 117 3.64 58.60 -66.22
C GLU A 117 2.33 59.26 -65.73
N GLU A 118 2.45 60.30 -64.89
CA GLU A 118 2.24 61.69 -65.32
C GLU A 118 2.73 62.71 -64.27
N GLU A 119 3.14 63.87 -64.77
CA GLU A 119 3.96 64.90 -64.17
C GLU A 119 3.24 65.80 -63.15
N GLY A 120 4.03 66.37 -62.23
CA GLY A 120 4.15 67.83 -62.18
C GLY A 120 3.23 68.63 -61.25
N LEU A 121 3.91 69.39 -60.39
CA LEU A 121 3.60 70.75 -59.94
C LEU A 121 2.87 70.95 -58.60
N MET A 122 3.66 71.54 -57.70
CA MET A 122 3.35 72.73 -56.88
C MET A 122 2.12 72.65 -55.96
N PHE A 123 2.37 72.69 -54.65
CA PHE A 123 2.13 73.92 -53.89
C PHE A 123 2.84 73.84 -52.53
N GLU A 124 3.63 74.87 -52.32
CA GLU A 124 4.25 75.36 -51.09
C GLU A 124 3.18 76.15 -50.28
N MET A 125 3.19 76.02 -48.96
CA MET A 125 2.58 76.91 -47.92
C MET A 125 2.67 76.15 -46.59
N GLU A 126 3.67 76.33 -45.72
CA GLU A 126 4.09 77.55 -45.01
C GLU A 126 2.93 78.20 -44.22
N GLU A 127 2.94 78.05 -42.90
CA GLU A 127 2.74 79.20 -42.02
C GLU A 127 3.29 78.97 -40.61
N GLY A 128 4.21 79.85 -40.23
CA GLY A 128 4.86 79.98 -38.94
C GLY A 128 5.72 81.24 -38.96
N THR A 129 5.09 82.34 -39.37
CA THR A 129 5.51 83.75 -39.28
C THR A 129 6.16 84.08 -37.92
N PHE A 130 7.08 85.04 -37.75
CA PHE A 130 7.64 86.14 -38.54
C PHE A 130 8.92 86.60 -37.81
N HIS A 131 9.97 86.98 -38.55
CA HIS A 131 10.69 88.27 -38.46
C HIS A 131 12.16 88.16 -38.86
N ASP A 132 12.46 88.69 -40.05
CA ASP A 132 13.76 89.17 -40.47
C ASP A 132 14.00 90.58 -39.92
N ASP A 133 15.28 90.91 -39.67
CA ASP A 133 15.83 92.22 -39.98
C ASP A 133 17.34 92.12 -40.29
N ALA A 134 17.71 92.77 -41.40
CA ALA A 134 18.99 93.42 -41.73
C ALA A 134 20.30 92.62 -41.99
N SER A 135 20.58 92.45 -43.29
CA SER A 135 21.83 92.76 -44.03
C SER A 135 23.20 92.83 -43.31
N SER A 136 24.20 92.11 -43.82
CA SER A 136 25.28 92.64 -44.68
C SER A 136 26.65 91.93 -44.50
N ASP A 137 27.19 91.54 -45.65
CA ASP A 137 28.60 91.54 -46.07
C ASP A 137 29.64 90.49 -45.64
N SER A 138 30.22 89.91 -46.70
CA SER A 138 31.64 89.71 -46.98
C SER A 138 32.49 88.72 -46.15
N SER A 139 32.90 87.66 -46.86
CA SER A 139 34.25 87.12 -46.99
C SER A 139 35.19 86.99 -45.79
N ALA A 140 35.77 85.77 -45.74
CA ALA A 140 37.17 85.44 -45.47
C ALA A 140 37.46 84.72 -44.14
N ALA A 141 37.88 83.47 -44.33
CA ALA A 141 38.97 82.77 -43.64
C ALA A 141 38.94 82.56 -42.11
N SER A 142 39.29 81.31 -41.78
CA SER A 142 39.96 80.86 -40.55
C SER A 142 39.08 80.42 -39.38
N SER A 143 39.27 79.14 -39.05
CA SER A 143 39.29 78.53 -37.71
C SER A 143 38.30 79.04 -36.65
N ASP A 144 37.39 78.17 -36.22
CA ASP A 144 37.53 77.58 -34.88
C ASP A 144 36.61 76.38 -34.63
N LEU A 145 37.22 75.38 -34.00
CA LEU A 145 36.64 74.14 -33.50
C LEU A 145 35.78 74.41 -32.26
N VAL A 146 34.50 74.05 -32.26
CA VAL A 146 33.75 73.76 -31.01
C VAL A 146 32.81 72.56 -31.15
N HIS A 147 33.20 71.50 -30.44
CA HIS A 147 32.47 70.37 -29.87
C HIS A 147 31.07 69.95 -30.36
N VAL A 148 31.06 68.75 -30.94
CA VAL A 148 29.94 67.81 -31.01
C VAL A 148 29.58 67.30 -29.60
N THR A 149 28.28 67.27 -29.26
CA THR A 149 27.77 66.37 -28.21
C THR A 149 26.87 65.29 -28.79
N SER A 150 27.18 64.07 -28.37
CA SER A 150 26.70 62.79 -28.86
C SER A 150 25.37 62.38 -28.23
N ARG A 151 24.37 62.07 -29.07
CA ARG A 151 23.19 61.27 -28.71
C ARG A 151 23.44 59.80 -29.11
N SER A 152 24.27 59.08 -28.34
CA SER A 152 24.54 57.64 -28.56
C SER A 152 24.55 56.81 -27.26
N SER A 153 23.80 57.21 -26.21
CA SER A 153 23.84 56.50 -24.91
C SER A 153 22.64 55.62 -24.59
N TRP A 154 21.53 55.68 -25.36
CA TRP A 154 20.33 54.91 -25.05
C TRP A 154 20.29 53.52 -25.73
N CYS A 155 20.67 53.42 -27.00
CA CYS A 155 20.68 52.14 -27.72
C CYS A 155 21.65 51.11 -27.10
N TRP A 156 22.80 51.57 -26.58
CA TRP A 156 23.75 50.70 -25.88
C TRP A 156 23.22 50.19 -24.53
N LYS A 157 22.47 51.02 -23.80
CA LYS A 157 21.82 50.60 -22.55
C LYS A 157 20.74 49.53 -22.79
N LEU A 158 19.95 49.67 -23.86
CA LEU A 158 18.96 48.67 -24.27
C LEU A 158 19.62 47.38 -24.78
N ALA A 159 20.74 47.49 -25.50
CA ALA A 159 21.51 46.33 -25.93
C ALA A 159 22.11 45.56 -24.74
N LEU A 160 22.65 46.27 -23.74
CA LEU A 160 23.17 45.68 -22.50
C LEU A 160 22.06 45.02 -21.67
N LEU A 161 20.88 45.64 -21.57
CA LEU A 161 19.71 45.06 -20.90
C LEU A 161 19.27 43.76 -21.60
N SER A 162 19.18 43.79 -22.93
CA SER A 162 18.79 42.62 -23.73
C SER A 162 19.81 41.49 -23.61
N LEU A 163 21.11 41.82 -23.61
CA LEU A 163 22.19 40.85 -23.40
C LEU A 163 22.11 40.24 -21.99
N SER A 164 21.81 41.04 -20.97
CA SER A 164 21.65 40.57 -19.59
C SER A 164 20.45 39.62 -19.45
N ILE A 165 19.32 39.91 -20.11
CA ILE A 165 18.16 39.01 -20.15
C ILE A 165 18.48 37.70 -20.87
N ILE A 166 19.21 37.76 -21.99
CA ILE A 166 19.63 36.56 -22.73
C ILE A 166 20.57 35.71 -21.87
N ILE A 167 21.53 36.33 -21.18
CA ILE A 167 22.45 35.63 -20.28
C ILE A 167 21.68 34.99 -19.12
N LEU A 168 20.74 35.72 -18.51
CA LEU A 168 19.89 35.18 -17.44
C LEU A 168 19.04 34.00 -17.93
N PHE A 169 18.44 34.12 -19.12
CA PHE A 169 17.70 33.03 -19.75
C PHE A 169 18.61 31.82 -20.02
N LEU A 170 19.84 32.03 -20.49
CA LEU A 170 20.80 30.95 -20.73
C LEU A 170 21.22 30.27 -19.43
N ILE A 171 21.40 31.02 -18.34
CA ILE A 171 21.69 30.48 -17.01
C ILE A 171 20.50 29.66 -16.49
N LEU A 172 19.27 30.18 -16.61
CA LEU A 172 18.06 29.46 -16.22
C LEU A 172 17.82 28.22 -17.08
N PHE A 173 18.09 28.32 -18.39
CA PHE A 173 17.99 27.19 -19.32
C PHE A 173 19.06 26.14 -19.02
N LEU A 174 20.30 26.53 -18.73
CA LEU A 174 21.37 25.62 -18.31
C LEU A 174 21.07 25.00 -16.95
N GLY A 175 20.46 25.75 -16.02
CA GLY A 175 19.95 25.25 -14.75
C GLY A 175 18.86 24.19 -14.97
N ALA A 176 17.81 24.53 -15.71
CA ALA A 176 16.73 23.61 -16.06
C ALA A 176 17.22 22.41 -16.88
N TYR A 177 18.20 22.60 -17.76
CA TYR A 177 18.82 21.53 -18.55
C TYR A 177 19.66 20.61 -17.66
N LYS A 178 20.44 21.16 -16.74
CA LYS A 178 21.20 20.39 -15.74
C LYS A 178 20.27 19.61 -14.82
N GLU A 179 19.16 20.21 -14.37
CA GLU A 179 18.11 19.51 -13.61
C GLU A 179 17.43 18.42 -14.47
N SER A 180 17.16 18.69 -15.76
CA SER A 180 16.61 17.68 -16.68
C SER A 180 17.59 16.55 -17.00
N ILE A 181 18.91 16.80 -16.92
CA ILE A 181 19.95 15.78 -17.01
C ILE A 181 20.07 15.01 -15.69
N GLY A 182 19.83 15.65 -14.54
CA GLY A 182 19.65 14.95 -13.26
C GLY A 182 18.51 13.92 -13.31
N PHE A 183 17.53 14.12 -14.18
CA PHE A 183 16.45 13.17 -14.48
C PHE A 183 16.85 12.04 -15.44
N ARG A 184 18.00 12.13 -16.12
CA ARG A 184 18.66 10.91 -16.62
C ARG A 184 19.24 10.26 -15.39
N THR A 185 18.41 9.47 -14.73
CA THR A 185 18.80 8.48 -13.73
C THR A 185 20.21 8.03 -14.05
N SER A 186 21.13 8.30 -13.12
CA SER A 186 22.28 7.43 -12.97
C SER A 186 21.69 6.04 -12.99
N ARG A 187 21.76 5.34 -14.13
CA ARG A 187 21.43 3.92 -14.20
C ARG A 187 22.51 3.29 -13.36
N ARG A 188 22.30 3.30 -12.04
CA ARG A 188 23.02 2.45 -11.12
C ARG A 188 22.88 1.08 -11.73
N GLN A 189 24.01 0.54 -12.18
CA GLN A 189 24.01 -0.72 -12.89
C GLN A 189 23.50 -1.75 -11.89
N ARG A 190 22.25 -2.17 -12.07
CA ARG A 190 21.59 -2.98 -11.06
C ARG A 190 22.31 -4.31 -10.92
N THR A 191 22.48 -4.77 -9.69
CA THR A 191 23.17 -6.05 -9.46
C THR A 191 22.30 -7.18 -10.04
N ILE A 192 22.83 -7.89 -11.05
CA ILE A 192 22.15 -9.05 -11.63
C ILE A 192 22.78 -10.32 -11.08
N LEU A 193 21.95 -11.23 -10.57
CA LEU A 193 22.34 -12.56 -10.10
C LEU A 193 21.71 -13.63 -11.00
N SER A 194 22.27 -14.84 -11.00
CA SER A 194 21.72 -15.97 -11.75
C SER A 194 21.54 -17.18 -10.85
N ASN A 195 20.42 -17.88 -11.02
CA ASN A 195 20.16 -19.15 -10.36
C ASN A 195 20.65 -20.36 -11.17
N GLY A 196 21.30 -20.12 -12.31
CA GLY A 196 21.79 -21.12 -13.27
C GLY A 196 20.91 -21.26 -14.51
N THR A 197 19.62 -20.93 -14.43
CA THR A 197 18.68 -20.99 -15.57
C THR A 197 18.26 -19.61 -16.05
N SER A 198 18.08 -18.68 -15.11
CA SER A 198 17.51 -17.36 -15.33
C SER A 198 18.36 -16.26 -14.70
N LEU A 199 18.16 -15.03 -15.17
CA LEU A 199 18.75 -13.83 -14.58
C LEU A 199 17.73 -13.12 -13.70
N PHE A 200 18.19 -12.64 -12.53
CA PHE A 200 17.40 -11.94 -11.54
C PHE A 200 18.01 -10.56 -11.28
N LEU A 201 17.19 -9.53 -11.44
CA LEU A 201 17.46 -8.21 -10.88
C LEU A 201 17.30 -8.25 -9.35
N PRO A 202 17.73 -7.22 -8.60
CA PRO A 202 17.53 -7.15 -7.16
C PRO A 202 16.05 -7.36 -6.86
N THR A 203 15.73 -8.48 -6.21
CA THR A 203 14.36 -8.94 -5.99
C THR A 203 14.15 -9.07 -4.50
N THR A 204 13.07 -8.48 -3.98
CA THR A 204 12.72 -8.48 -2.57
C THR A 204 11.28 -8.94 -2.37
N ILE A 205 11.10 -9.94 -1.52
CA ILE A 205 9.80 -10.38 -1.02
C ILE A 205 9.59 -9.74 0.36
N LEU A 206 8.53 -8.96 0.50
CA LEU A 206 8.09 -8.34 1.75
C LEU A 206 6.82 -9.03 2.23
N ILE A 207 6.88 -9.72 3.37
CA ILE A 207 5.74 -10.44 3.94
C ILE A 207 5.35 -9.76 5.25
N SER A 208 4.11 -9.30 5.37
CA SER A 208 3.54 -8.78 6.62
C SER A 208 2.64 -9.84 7.27
N LEU A 209 2.94 -10.18 8.52
CA LEU A 209 2.15 -11.06 9.37
C LEU A 209 1.35 -10.19 10.35
N ASP A 210 0.07 -9.95 10.05
CA ASP A 210 -0.76 -9.04 10.84
C ASP A 210 -0.90 -9.51 12.29
N GLY A 211 -0.74 -8.58 13.24
CA GLY A 211 -0.89 -8.86 14.66
C GLY A 211 0.15 -9.85 15.23
N PHE A 212 1.21 -10.18 14.48
CA PHE A 212 2.27 -11.07 14.96
C PHE A 212 3.10 -10.37 16.03
N ARG A 213 2.77 -10.65 17.29
CA ARG A 213 3.45 -10.12 18.48
C ARG A 213 4.85 -10.74 18.65
N ALA A 214 5.84 -9.93 19.01
CA ALA A 214 7.24 -10.37 19.06
C ALA A 214 7.51 -11.58 19.99
N ASP A 215 6.79 -11.71 21.10
CA ASP A 215 6.93 -12.84 22.04
C ASP A 215 6.46 -14.18 21.47
N PHE A 216 5.68 -14.20 20.38
CA PHE A 216 5.23 -15.43 19.75
C PHE A 216 6.39 -16.29 19.24
N LEU A 217 7.52 -15.67 18.89
CA LEU A 217 8.77 -16.35 18.52
C LEU A 217 9.30 -17.27 19.63
N ASN A 218 9.02 -16.94 20.90
CA ASN A 218 9.52 -17.65 22.07
C ASN A 218 8.61 -18.81 22.52
N ARG A 219 7.47 -19.02 21.86
CA ARG A 219 6.45 -20.02 22.28
C ARG A 219 6.70 -21.44 21.78
N GLY A 220 7.77 -21.64 21.00
CA GLY A 220 8.08 -22.93 20.36
C GLY A 220 7.10 -23.32 19.25
N LEU A 221 6.41 -22.34 18.66
CA LEU A 221 5.40 -22.56 17.62
C LEU A 221 5.88 -22.20 16.21
N THR A 222 7.03 -21.52 16.10
CA THR A 222 7.54 -20.98 14.84
C THR A 222 8.96 -21.49 14.50
N PRO A 223 9.15 -22.81 14.34
CA PRO A 223 10.48 -23.36 14.05
C PRO A 223 11.08 -22.81 12.75
N MET A 224 10.28 -22.57 11.71
CA MET A 224 10.79 -22.06 10.43
C MET A 224 11.20 -20.59 10.51
N LEU A 225 10.38 -19.74 11.13
CA LEU A 225 10.74 -18.34 11.34
C LEU A 225 11.94 -18.20 12.28
N ASN A 226 12.04 -19.03 13.34
CA ASN A 226 13.22 -19.05 14.22
C ASN A 226 14.48 -19.51 13.48
N SER A 227 14.37 -20.52 12.61
CA SER A 227 15.48 -20.93 11.73
C SER A 227 15.88 -19.81 10.78
N PHE A 228 14.90 -19.07 10.24
CA PHE A 228 15.16 -17.92 9.38
C PHE A 228 15.89 -16.79 10.13
N ILE A 229 15.49 -16.49 11.38
CA ILE A 229 16.18 -15.54 12.28
C ILE A 229 17.62 -15.99 12.56
N ALA A 230 17.82 -17.27 12.91
CA ALA A 230 19.14 -17.82 13.20
C ALA A 230 20.10 -17.74 12.00
N ASN A 231 19.57 -17.63 10.78
CA ASN A 231 20.33 -17.48 9.54
C ASN A 231 20.18 -16.07 8.93
N GLY A 232 19.63 -15.12 9.68
CA GLY A 232 19.22 -13.80 9.22
C GLY A 232 19.80 -12.66 10.06
N VAL A 233 19.29 -11.46 9.78
CA VAL A 233 19.52 -10.25 10.58
C VAL A 233 18.19 -9.70 11.09
N SER A 234 18.10 -9.45 12.39
CA SER A 234 16.87 -8.94 13.04
C SER A 234 17.17 -8.17 14.32
N PRO A 235 16.37 -7.17 14.70
CA PRO A 235 16.34 -6.68 16.08
C PRO A 235 15.68 -7.72 17.00
N SER A 236 15.70 -7.48 18.31
CA SER A 236 14.91 -8.31 19.24
C SER A 236 13.40 -8.09 19.08
N TYR A 237 13.03 -6.88 18.68
CA TYR A 237 11.67 -6.51 18.26
C TYR A 237 11.72 -5.21 17.46
N MET A 238 10.66 -4.94 16.72
CA MET A 238 10.39 -3.68 16.06
C MET A 238 9.28 -2.93 16.83
N LEU A 239 9.36 -1.61 16.85
CA LEU A 239 8.32 -0.77 17.43
C LEU A 239 7.34 -0.35 16.31
N PRO A 240 6.02 -0.53 16.48
CA PRO A 240 5.05 0.07 15.58
C PRO A 240 5.05 1.60 15.71
N SER A 241 4.32 2.28 14.84
CA SER A 241 3.92 3.68 14.99
C SER A 241 2.62 3.76 15.80
N PHE A 242 2.40 4.89 16.47
CA PHE A 242 1.17 5.15 17.21
C PHE A 242 0.09 5.80 16.30
N PRO A 243 -1.19 5.36 16.39
CA PRO A 243 -1.69 4.20 17.14
C PRO A 243 -1.25 2.90 16.50
N SER A 244 -1.01 1.87 17.32
CA SER A 244 -0.58 0.52 16.90
C SER A 244 -1.73 -0.28 16.27
N VAL A 245 -2.36 0.27 15.22
CA VAL A 245 -3.46 -0.33 14.45
C VAL A 245 -3.09 -0.57 13.00
N THR A 246 -3.83 -1.47 12.35
CA THR A 246 -3.47 -2.12 11.10
C THR A 246 -3.18 -1.18 9.94
N PHE A 247 -4.16 -0.35 9.54
CA PHE A 247 -4.02 0.47 8.33
C PHE A 247 -2.92 1.53 8.44
N PRO A 248 -2.83 2.31 9.54
CA PRO A 248 -1.73 3.25 9.75
C PRO A 248 -0.37 2.55 9.67
N ASN A 249 -0.17 1.44 10.38
CA ASN A 249 1.14 0.78 10.43
C ASN A 249 1.53 0.08 9.14
N HIS A 250 0.58 -0.56 8.44
CA HIS A 250 0.85 -1.13 7.11
C HIS A 250 1.20 -0.05 6.08
N PHE A 251 0.59 1.13 6.19
CA PHE A 251 0.94 2.25 5.31
C PHE A 251 2.27 2.90 5.71
N THR A 252 2.58 2.98 7.01
CA THR A 252 3.91 3.37 7.51
C THR A 252 5.01 2.47 6.94
N LEU A 253 4.84 1.14 6.98
CA LEU A 253 5.83 0.17 6.47
C LEU A 253 6.22 0.41 5.01
N VAL A 254 5.28 0.92 4.20
CA VAL A 254 5.48 1.17 2.75
C VAL A 254 5.67 2.63 2.39
N THR A 255 5.67 3.56 3.35
CA THR A 255 5.92 5.00 3.07
C THR A 255 7.08 5.57 3.88
N GLY A 256 7.45 4.91 4.98
CA GLY A 256 8.42 5.41 5.95
C GLY A 256 7.96 6.65 6.71
N LEU A 257 6.66 6.96 6.66
CA LEU A 257 6.07 8.14 7.28
C LEU A 257 5.28 7.77 8.53
N HIS A 258 5.23 8.67 9.50
CA HIS A 258 4.30 8.54 10.62
C HIS A 258 2.83 8.72 10.18
N PRO A 259 1.86 8.18 10.95
CA PRO A 259 0.43 8.35 10.67
C PRO A 259 -0.02 9.79 10.45
N GLU A 260 0.49 10.74 11.25
CA GLU A 260 0.17 12.16 11.06
C GLU A 260 0.64 12.71 9.71
N SER A 261 1.70 12.16 9.12
CA SER A 261 2.28 12.63 7.86
C SER A 261 1.64 11.98 6.63
N HIS A 262 1.40 10.66 6.66
CA HIS A 262 0.81 9.97 5.50
C HIS A 262 -0.73 10.05 5.43
N GLY A 263 -1.37 10.52 6.49
CA GLY A 263 -2.79 10.89 6.51
C GLY A 263 -3.76 9.78 6.93
N ILE A 264 -3.35 8.51 6.92
CA ILE A 264 -4.10 7.41 7.52
C ILE A 264 -3.83 7.35 9.03
N VAL A 265 -4.66 8.01 9.84
CA VAL A 265 -4.43 8.21 11.29
C VAL A 265 -5.12 7.18 12.18
N GLY A 266 -5.93 6.30 11.60
CA GLY A 266 -6.63 5.23 12.31
C GLY A 266 -7.40 4.35 11.32
N ASN A 267 -8.00 3.28 11.82
CA ASN A 267 -8.90 2.43 11.02
C ASN A 267 -10.27 3.11 10.77
N THR A 268 -10.63 4.10 11.61
CA THR A 268 -11.81 4.96 11.46
C THR A 268 -11.44 6.38 11.86
N PHE A 269 -11.78 7.37 11.02
CA PHE A 269 -11.58 8.78 11.34
C PHE A 269 -12.40 9.69 10.43
N TRP A 270 -12.78 10.86 10.95
CA TRP A 270 -13.36 11.95 10.19
C TRP A 270 -12.28 12.88 9.59
N ASP A 271 -12.45 13.27 8.33
CA ASP A 271 -11.67 14.34 7.69
C ASP A 271 -12.51 15.63 7.61
N PRO A 272 -12.19 16.65 8.42
CA PRO A 272 -12.93 17.92 8.41
C PRO A 272 -12.89 18.69 7.09
N ALA A 273 -11.85 18.51 6.27
CA ALA A 273 -11.71 19.22 5.01
C ALA A 273 -12.57 18.58 3.91
N LEU A 274 -12.70 17.25 3.93
CA LEU A 274 -13.55 16.51 3.00
C LEU A 274 -15.01 16.47 3.44
N GLY A 275 -15.29 16.60 4.74
CA GLY A 275 -16.64 16.40 5.26
C GLY A 275 -17.10 14.94 5.12
N GLU A 276 -16.15 14.00 5.23
CA GLU A 276 -16.39 12.58 5.06
C GLU A 276 -15.64 11.75 6.12
N GLU A 277 -16.12 10.53 6.36
CA GLU A 277 -15.50 9.59 7.29
C GLU A 277 -14.83 8.44 6.52
N PHE A 278 -13.60 8.13 6.94
CA PHE A 278 -12.87 6.95 6.53
C PHE A 278 -13.29 5.75 7.40
N TYR A 279 -13.58 4.60 6.77
CA TYR A 279 -13.93 3.37 7.46
C TYR A 279 -13.30 2.17 6.75
N TYR A 280 -12.31 1.53 7.39
CA TYR A 280 -11.42 0.59 6.71
C TYR A 280 -12.11 -0.63 6.07
N THR A 281 -13.16 -1.18 6.70
CA THR A 281 -13.87 -2.37 6.19
C THR A 281 -14.89 -2.06 5.09
N ASP A 282 -15.05 -0.79 4.69
CA ASP A 282 -15.86 -0.40 3.55
C ASP A 282 -14.95 0.08 2.41
N PRO A 283 -14.55 -0.80 1.47
CA PRO A 283 -13.67 -0.43 0.37
C PRO A 283 -14.21 0.70 -0.51
N ALA A 284 -15.54 0.83 -0.64
CA ALA A 284 -16.14 1.91 -1.41
C ALA A 284 -15.86 3.28 -0.78
N ARG A 285 -15.62 3.32 0.53
CA ARG A 285 -15.20 4.51 1.27
C ARG A 285 -13.68 4.59 1.41
N SER A 286 -13.02 3.54 1.85
CA SER A 286 -11.60 3.56 2.26
C SER A 286 -10.61 3.52 1.10
N MET A 287 -10.94 2.90 -0.03
CA MET A 287 -10.03 2.77 -1.18
C MET A 287 -10.16 3.93 -2.19
N GLN A 288 -10.66 5.08 -1.74
CA GLN A 288 -10.64 6.30 -2.56
C GLN A 288 -9.28 7.01 -2.44
N PRO A 289 -8.63 7.43 -3.54
CA PRO A 289 -7.29 8.04 -3.51
C PRO A 289 -7.15 9.24 -2.57
N LYS A 290 -8.24 10.00 -2.34
CA LYS A 290 -8.28 11.21 -1.51
C LYS A 290 -7.86 10.99 -0.05
N TRP A 291 -7.90 9.75 0.44
CA TRP A 291 -7.45 9.41 1.80
C TRP A 291 -5.95 9.23 1.90
N TRP A 292 -5.29 8.87 0.81
CA TRP A 292 -3.92 8.35 0.81
C TRP A 292 -2.96 9.43 0.33
N ASN A 293 -2.44 10.20 1.28
CA ASN A 293 -1.70 11.45 1.00
C ASN A 293 -0.20 11.25 0.79
N ALA A 294 0.28 9.99 0.77
CA ALA A 294 1.70 9.66 0.65
C ALA A 294 1.96 8.70 -0.51
N GLU A 295 3.18 8.74 -1.03
CA GLU A 295 3.64 7.83 -2.05
C GLU A 295 4.07 6.49 -1.43
N PRO A 296 3.38 5.37 -1.73
CA PRO A 296 3.77 4.06 -1.23
C PRO A 296 4.92 3.45 -2.04
N LEU A 297 5.57 2.46 -1.45
CA LEU A 297 6.74 1.75 -1.96
C LEU A 297 6.55 1.23 -3.39
N TRP A 298 5.37 0.72 -3.72
CA TRP A 298 5.11 0.23 -5.07
C TRP A 298 5.11 1.36 -6.10
N VAL A 299 4.58 2.53 -5.77
CA VAL A 299 4.64 3.71 -6.65
C VAL A 299 6.09 4.18 -6.81
N THR A 300 6.86 4.24 -5.73
CA THR A 300 8.29 4.62 -5.77
C THR A 300 9.11 3.66 -6.63
N ALA A 301 8.83 2.35 -6.53
CA ALA A 301 9.47 1.30 -7.31
C ALA A 301 9.11 1.40 -8.80
N GLU A 302 7.82 1.49 -9.14
CA GLU A 302 7.35 1.54 -10.53
C GLU A 302 7.85 2.81 -11.26
N LYS A 303 7.88 3.96 -10.57
CA LYS A 303 8.47 5.21 -11.11
C LYS A 303 9.94 5.06 -11.50
N GLN A 304 10.65 4.12 -10.88
CA GLN A 304 12.07 3.84 -11.13
C GLN A 304 12.27 2.57 -11.98
N GLY A 305 11.22 2.06 -12.62
CA GLY A 305 11.29 0.88 -13.49
C GLY A 305 11.59 -0.41 -12.72
N VAL A 306 11.05 -0.53 -11.50
CA VAL A 306 11.00 -1.78 -10.72
C VAL A 306 9.55 -2.24 -10.72
N ARG A 307 9.27 -3.38 -11.34
CA ARG A 307 7.92 -3.96 -11.41
C ARG A 307 7.54 -4.54 -10.06
N THR A 308 6.28 -4.36 -9.70
CA THR A 308 5.76 -4.69 -8.38
C THR A 308 4.59 -5.67 -8.47
N ALA A 309 4.54 -6.62 -7.55
CA ALA A 309 3.40 -7.48 -7.32
C ALA A 309 2.93 -7.30 -5.88
N ILE A 310 1.72 -6.75 -5.72
CA ILE A 310 1.15 -6.43 -4.43
C ILE A 310 -0.06 -7.33 -4.20
N HIS A 311 0.07 -8.19 -3.19
CA HIS A 311 -0.89 -9.21 -2.87
C HIS A 311 -1.56 -8.86 -1.54
N MET A 312 -2.74 -8.23 -1.64
CA MET A 312 -3.64 -7.88 -0.53
C MET A 312 -3.12 -6.82 0.46
N TRP A 313 -2.12 -6.00 0.11
CA TRP A 313 -1.57 -5.02 1.06
C TRP A 313 -2.54 -3.86 1.32
N PRO A 314 -2.75 -3.41 2.58
CA PRO A 314 -3.63 -2.27 2.88
C PRO A 314 -3.26 -1.00 2.10
N GLY A 315 -4.23 -0.42 1.39
CA GLY A 315 -4.06 0.77 0.55
C GLY A 315 -3.59 0.50 -0.88
N SER A 316 -3.25 -0.74 -1.23
CA SER A 316 -2.83 -1.08 -2.60
C SER A 316 -3.95 -0.95 -3.63
N GLU A 317 -5.21 -1.09 -3.22
CA GLU A 317 -6.40 -0.94 -4.07
C GLU A 317 -6.88 0.52 -4.19
N ALA A 318 -6.19 1.48 -3.55
CA ALA A 318 -6.65 2.85 -3.47
C ALA A 318 -6.23 3.75 -4.65
N HIS A 319 -5.62 3.18 -5.70
CA HIS A 319 -5.19 3.90 -6.90
C HIS A 319 -4.36 5.17 -6.58
N ILE A 320 -3.27 4.97 -5.83
CA ILE A 320 -2.47 6.06 -5.27
C ILE A 320 -1.45 6.54 -6.30
N GLY A 321 -1.42 7.86 -6.53
CA GLY A 321 -0.45 8.49 -7.43
C GLY A 321 -0.82 8.33 -8.90
N SER A 322 0.19 8.27 -9.76
CA SER A 322 0.01 8.25 -11.22
C SER A 322 0.35 6.92 -11.88
N ILE A 323 0.77 5.92 -11.11
CA ILE A 323 1.21 4.62 -11.60
C ILE A 323 0.70 3.52 -10.67
N GLU A 324 0.15 2.48 -11.28
CA GLU A 324 -0.37 1.32 -10.56
C GLU A 324 0.71 0.25 -10.39
N PRO A 325 0.58 -0.63 -9.39
CA PRO A 325 1.37 -1.85 -9.35
C PRO A 325 1.22 -2.67 -10.64
N THR A 326 2.31 -3.27 -11.11
CA THR A 326 2.25 -4.18 -12.28
C THR A 326 1.28 -5.34 -12.06
N TYR A 327 1.28 -5.90 -10.85
CA TYR A 327 0.32 -6.91 -10.42
C TYR A 327 -0.32 -6.48 -9.10
N LEU A 328 -1.65 -6.53 -9.06
CA LEU A 328 -2.43 -6.19 -7.88
C LEU A 328 -3.48 -7.27 -7.66
N ASP A 329 -3.38 -7.99 -6.54
CA ASP A 329 -4.41 -8.91 -6.08
C ASP A 329 -5.22 -8.24 -4.98
N LYS A 330 -6.54 -8.20 -5.16
CA LYS A 330 -7.50 -7.59 -4.22
C LYS A 330 -7.57 -8.35 -2.90
N TYR A 331 -7.93 -7.64 -1.82
CA TYR A 331 -8.09 -8.24 -0.51
C TYR A 331 -9.13 -9.38 -0.52
N ASN A 332 -8.69 -10.57 -0.09
CA ASN A 332 -9.54 -11.71 0.19
C ASN A 332 -9.14 -12.35 1.53
N GLY A 333 -9.79 -11.95 2.62
CA GLY A 333 -9.52 -12.49 3.97
C GLY A 333 -9.78 -13.99 4.15
N ARG A 334 -10.34 -14.68 3.14
CA ARG A 334 -10.62 -16.13 3.17
C ARG A 334 -9.64 -16.95 2.32
N GLU A 335 -8.62 -16.32 1.75
CA GLU A 335 -7.62 -17.05 0.97
C GLU A 335 -6.85 -18.04 1.85
N ASP A 336 -6.70 -19.26 1.35
CA ASP A 336 -5.93 -20.31 2.01
C ASP A 336 -4.42 -19.97 2.02
N LEU A 337 -3.75 -20.26 3.13
CA LEU A 337 -2.33 -19.93 3.30
C LEU A 337 -1.43 -20.66 2.30
N VAL A 338 -1.76 -21.90 1.90
CA VAL A 338 -0.98 -22.63 0.89
C VAL A 338 -1.14 -21.97 -0.49
N GLN A 339 -2.36 -21.55 -0.84
CA GLN A 339 -2.60 -20.80 -2.08
C GLN A 339 -1.84 -19.47 -2.09
N LYS A 340 -1.83 -18.75 -0.97
CA LYS A 340 -1.06 -17.51 -0.79
C LYS A 340 0.45 -17.74 -0.99
N ALA A 341 1.02 -18.77 -0.38
CA ALA A 341 2.43 -19.14 -0.59
C ALA A 341 2.73 -19.45 -2.06
N ASN A 342 1.87 -20.24 -2.71
CA ASN A 342 2.00 -20.58 -4.12
C ASN A 342 1.89 -19.34 -5.01
N ARG A 343 1.00 -18.39 -4.68
CA ARG A 343 0.84 -17.13 -5.40
C ARG A 343 2.12 -16.30 -5.34
N VAL A 344 2.72 -16.14 -4.16
CA VAL A 344 3.99 -15.43 -3.97
C VAL A 344 5.11 -16.06 -4.81
N ILE A 345 5.25 -17.39 -4.77
CA ILE A 345 6.27 -18.10 -5.55
C ILE A 345 6.01 -18.03 -7.06
N SER A 346 4.75 -18.07 -7.50
CA SER A 346 4.40 -18.02 -8.92
C SER A 346 4.88 -16.74 -9.62
N PHE A 347 4.97 -15.61 -8.89
CA PHE A 347 5.52 -14.38 -9.45
C PHE A 347 7.00 -14.52 -9.82
N LEU A 348 7.76 -15.34 -9.10
CA LEU A 348 9.17 -15.60 -9.40
C LEU A 348 9.36 -16.51 -10.62
N ASP A 349 8.33 -17.29 -10.99
CA ASP A 349 8.36 -18.19 -12.15
C ASP A 349 8.09 -17.47 -13.48
N LEU A 350 7.60 -16.23 -13.44
CA LEU A 350 7.43 -15.40 -14.62
C LEU A 350 8.79 -15.13 -15.30
N PRO A 351 8.85 -14.98 -16.64
CA PRO A 351 10.10 -14.73 -17.34
C PRO A 351 10.72 -13.37 -16.99
N GLY A 352 12.05 -13.32 -16.90
CA GLY A 352 12.83 -12.08 -16.76
C GLY A 352 12.83 -11.25 -18.05
N ASP A 353 13.37 -10.03 -18.00
CA ASP A 353 13.32 -9.11 -19.16
C ASP A 353 13.99 -9.68 -20.41
N LYS A 354 15.15 -10.34 -20.27
CA LYS A 354 15.84 -10.96 -21.42
C LYS A 354 15.09 -12.16 -21.98
N GLU A 355 14.54 -13.00 -21.11
CA GLU A 355 13.76 -14.18 -21.51
C GLU A 355 12.47 -13.76 -22.23
N ALA A 356 11.89 -12.63 -21.81
CA ALA A 356 10.69 -12.08 -22.42
C ALA A 356 10.93 -11.39 -23.78
N GLU A 357 12.19 -11.14 -24.20
CA GLU A 357 12.49 -10.59 -25.53
C GLU A 357 12.15 -11.57 -26.65
N ASP A 358 12.27 -12.87 -26.37
CA ASP A 358 11.98 -13.96 -27.31
C ASP A 358 10.51 -14.45 -27.23
N LEU A 359 9.70 -13.85 -26.36
CA LEU A 359 8.30 -14.22 -26.11
C LEU A 359 7.33 -13.17 -26.65
N PRO A 360 6.03 -13.50 -26.84
CA PRO A 360 5.03 -12.53 -27.27
C PRO A 360 5.04 -11.28 -26.37
N PRO A 361 4.85 -10.06 -26.93
CA PRO A 361 4.86 -8.81 -26.15
C PRO A 361 3.84 -8.76 -25.01
N THR A 362 2.80 -9.59 -25.07
CA THR A 362 1.75 -9.74 -24.06
C THR A 362 2.18 -10.59 -22.86
N THR A 363 3.38 -11.16 -22.88
CA THR A 363 3.88 -12.04 -21.81
C THR A 363 4.16 -11.24 -20.55
N SER A 364 3.52 -11.64 -19.45
CA SER A 364 3.77 -11.12 -18.12
C SER A 364 5.23 -11.30 -17.71
N ARG A 365 5.84 -10.23 -17.18
CA ARG A 365 7.25 -10.20 -16.79
C ARG A 365 7.41 -10.32 -15.28
N ARG A 366 8.51 -10.93 -14.85
CA ARG A 366 8.86 -11.08 -13.43
C ARG A 366 8.91 -9.71 -12.72
N PRO A 367 8.19 -9.54 -11.59
CA PRO A 367 8.34 -8.39 -10.70
C PRO A 367 9.62 -8.53 -9.86
N GLN A 368 10.11 -7.40 -9.36
CA GLN A 368 11.26 -7.35 -8.45
C GLN A 368 10.83 -7.09 -7.00
N LEU A 369 9.72 -6.38 -6.78
CA LEU A 369 9.10 -6.27 -5.46
C LEU A 369 7.87 -7.18 -5.43
N ILE A 370 7.83 -8.10 -4.46
CA ILE A 370 6.64 -8.91 -4.17
C ILE A 370 6.24 -8.60 -2.73
N ALA A 371 5.12 -7.92 -2.50
CA ALA A 371 4.62 -7.62 -1.17
C ALA A 371 3.35 -8.45 -0.90
N ALA A 372 3.30 -9.16 0.23
CA ALA A 372 2.19 -10.03 0.59
C ALA A 372 1.73 -9.79 2.03
N TYR A 373 0.41 -9.74 2.21
CA TYR A 373 -0.24 -9.54 3.50
C TYR A 373 -0.94 -10.81 3.98
N VAL A 374 -0.77 -11.13 5.28
CA VAL A 374 -1.30 -12.31 5.96
C VAL A 374 -2.13 -11.89 7.18
N PRO A 375 -3.47 -11.85 7.09
CA PRO A 375 -4.36 -11.32 8.15
C PRO A 375 -4.64 -12.31 9.30
N ASN A 376 -4.23 -13.57 9.16
CA ASN A 376 -4.81 -14.68 9.93
C ASN A 376 -4.60 -14.58 11.45
N ILE A 377 -3.42 -14.16 11.89
CA ILE A 377 -3.06 -14.12 13.32
C ILE A 377 -3.83 -13.00 14.03
N ASP A 378 -3.96 -11.83 13.41
CA ASP A 378 -4.77 -10.74 13.93
C ASP A 378 -6.26 -11.13 14.04
N ALA A 379 -6.83 -11.69 12.97
CA ALA A 379 -8.23 -12.11 12.93
C ALA A 379 -8.58 -13.14 14.03
N ASP A 380 -7.75 -14.18 14.20
CA ASP A 380 -7.93 -15.17 15.26
C ASP A 380 -7.58 -14.61 16.64
N GLY A 381 -6.62 -13.66 16.70
CA GLY A 381 -6.26 -12.93 17.91
C GLY A 381 -7.43 -12.12 18.45
N HIS A 382 -8.18 -11.43 17.59
CA HIS A 382 -9.42 -10.76 17.97
C HIS A 382 -10.52 -11.73 18.40
N THR A 383 -10.67 -12.85 17.69
CA THR A 383 -11.75 -13.81 17.95
C THR A 383 -11.55 -14.58 19.25
N PHE A 384 -10.35 -15.12 19.47
CA PHE A 384 -10.06 -16.05 20.57
C PHE A 384 -9.15 -15.45 21.65
N GLY A 385 -8.39 -14.41 21.33
CA GLY A 385 -7.38 -13.80 22.21
C GLY A 385 -5.96 -14.30 21.91
N PRO A 386 -4.92 -13.48 22.16
CA PRO A 386 -3.53 -13.79 21.79
C PRO A 386 -2.89 -14.92 22.59
N ASN A 387 -3.54 -15.38 23.67
CA ASN A 387 -3.08 -16.46 24.54
C ASN A 387 -3.98 -17.71 24.50
N SER A 388 -4.88 -17.80 23.51
CA SER A 388 -5.78 -18.93 23.32
C SER A 388 -5.08 -20.19 22.80
N THR A 389 -5.79 -21.32 22.74
CA THR A 389 -5.23 -22.54 22.12
C THR A 389 -5.35 -22.47 20.60
N GLU A 390 -6.41 -21.86 20.13
CA GLU A 390 -6.77 -21.64 18.74
C GLU A 390 -5.67 -20.85 18.01
N ILE A 391 -5.21 -19.73 18.60
CA ILE A 391 -4.14 -18.91 18.00
C ILE A 391 -2.82 -19.69 17.86
N ARG A 392 -2.55 -20.70 18.71
CA ARG A 392 -1.34 -21.52 18.58
C ARG A 392 -1.33 -22.30 17.27
N ASN A 393 -2.50 -22.79 16.85
CA ASN A 393 -2.66 -23.49 15.58
C ASN A 393 -2.46 -22.52 14.41
N THR A 394 -3.03 -21.31 14.49
CA THR A 394 -2.88 -20.27 13.47
C THR A 394 -1.44 -19.84 13.30
N ILE A 395 -0.71 -19.62 14.39
CA ILE A 395 0.73 -19.32 14.37
C ILE A 395 1.52 -20.44 13.68
N ALA A 396 1.24 -21.71 14.01
CA ALA A 396 1.89 -22.85 13.39
C ALA A 396 1.58 -22.97 11.89
N GLN A 397 0.34 -22.67 11.46
CA GLN A 397 -0.04 -22.66 10.04
C GLN A 397 0.65 -21.54 9.26
N VAL A 398 0.80 -20.35 9.85
CA VAL A 398 1.56 -19.25 9.25
C VAL A 398 3.05 -19.60 9.16
N ASP A 399 3.64 -20.25 10.16
CA ASP A 399 5.02 -20.75 10.08
C ASP A 399 5.17 -21.80 8.96
N GLN A 400 4.19 -22.69 8.80
CA GLN A 400 4.15 -23.66 7.69
C GLN A 400 4.02 -22.97 6.31
N MET A 401 3.25 -21.88 6.20
CA MET A 401 3.19 -21.06 4.99
C MET A 401 4.57 -20.52 4.62
N LEU A 402 5.29 -19.96 5.59
CA LEU A 402 6.68 -19.49 5.40
C LEU A 402 7.60 -20.64 4.98
N ALA A 403 7.42 -21.82 5.56
CA ALA A 403 8.14 -23.03 5.17
C ALA A 403 7.98 -23.33 3.67
N ASN A 404 6.74 -23.27 3.17
CA ASN A 404 6.44 -23.52 1.76
C ASN A 404 7.11 -22.48 0.84
N ILE A 405 7.14 -21.20 1.26
CA ILE A 405 7.85 -20.15 0.52
C ILE A 405 9.36 -20.43 0.50
N PHE A 406 9.97 -20.72 1.65
CA PHE A 406 11.41 -20.97 1.73
C PHE A 406 11.82 -22.23 0.96
N GLN A 407 11.01 -23.29 1.02
CA GLN A 407 11.20 -24.48 0.20
C GLN A 407 11.10 -24.15 -1.28
N GLY A 408 10.08 -23.39 -1.69
CA GLY A 408 9.91 -22.93 -3.07
C GLY A 408 11.09 -22.12 -3.60
N LEU A 409 11.70 -21.27 -2.76
CA LEU A 409 12.94 -20.56 -3.07
C LEU A 409 14.14 -21.50 -3.19
N HIS A 410 14.27 -22.47 -2.28
CA HIS A 410 15.35 -23.45 -2.30
C HIS A 410 15.31 -24.32 -3.57
N ASP A 411 14.12 -24.82 -3.92
CA ASP A 411 13.90 -25.68 -5.10
C ASP A 411 14.26 -24.98 -6.41
N ARG A 412 14.17 -23.64 -6.43
CA ARG A 412 14.51 -22.78 -7.58
C ARG A 412 15.94 -22.23 -7.52
N ASN A 413 16.74 -22.65 -6.53
CA ASN A 413 18.07 -22.13 -6.27
C ASN A 413 18.10 -20.60 -6.05
N LEU A 414 17.08 -20.05 -5.39
CA LEU A 414 16.88 -18.61 -5.17
C LEU A 414 17.28 -18.12 -3.77
N THR A 415 17.64 -19.03 -2.85
CA THR A 415 17.96 -18.70 -1.45
C THR A 415 19.03 -17.61 -1.29
N ASN A 416 20.02 -17.57 -2.18
CA ASN A 416 21.11 -16.58 -2.15
C ASN A 416 20.96 -15.47 -3.19
N ILE A 417 19.78 -15.35 -3.81
CA ILE A 417 19.50 -14.45 -4.93
C ILE A 417 18.39 -13.48 -4.58
N VAL A 418 17.33 -13.97 -3.94
CA VAL A 418 16.18 -13.18 -3.53
C VAL A 418 16.36 -12.72 -2.09
N ASN A 419 16.04 -11.46 -1.84
CA ASN A 419 15.91 -10.93 -0.49
C ASN A 419 14.53 -11.26 0.07
N VAL A 420 14.46 -11.69 1.33
CA VAL A 420 13.20 -11.87 2.04
C VAL A 420 13.22 -11.01 3.29
N VAL A 421 12.16 -10.22 3.45
CA VAL A 421 11.91 -9.36 4.61
C VAL A 421 10.55 -9.75 5.19
N ILE A 422 10.53 -10.16 6.45
CA ILE A 422 9.32 -10.52 7.19
C ILE A 422 9.11 -9.47 8.27
N VAL A 423 7.92 -8.91 8.31
CA VAL A 423 7.51 -7.89 9.29
C VAL A 423 6.18 -8.24 9.92
N SER A 424 5.88 -7.57 11.02
CA SER A 424 4.50 -7.35 11.45
C SER A 424 4.27 -5.86 11.71
N ASP A 425 3.01 -5.48 11.69
CA ASP A 425 2.57 -4.10 11.83
C ASP A 425 2.38 -3.71 13.30
N HIS A 426 1.84 -4.60 14.14
CA HIS A 426 1.70 -4.44 15.58
C HIS A 426 1.63 -5.78 16.34
N GLY A 427 1.57 -5.70 17.67
CA GLY A 427 1.24 -6.81 18.56
C GLY A 427 -0.25 -6.85 18.94
N MET A 428 -0.58 -7.51 20.05
CA MET A 428 -1.95 -7.72 20.51
C MET A 428 -1.99 -7.91 22.04
N ALA A 429 -3.02 -7.38 22.71
CA ALA A 429 -3.24 -7.55 24.15
C ALA A 429 -4.60 -8.20 24.43
N THR A 430 -4.69 -9.00 25.50
CA THR A 430 -5.96 -9.63 25.90
C THR A 430 -6.90 -8.64 26.59
N THR A 431 -8.16 -8.65 26.20
CA THR A 431 -9.24 -7.85 26.81
C THR A 431 -9.98 -8.63 27.89
N SER A 432 -10.72 -7.92 28.72
CA SER A 432 -11.62 -8.50 29.72
C SER A 432 -12.79 -7.56 29.99
N THR A 433 -13.97 -8.11 30.28
CA THR A 433 -15.14 -7.35 30.75
C THR A 433 -14.82 -6.53 32.01
N ASP A 434 -13.84 -6.95 32.82
CA ASP A 434 -13.40 -6.21 34.01
C ASP A 434 -12.60 -4.96 33.68
N ARG A 435 -11.96 -4.94 32.51
CA ARG A 435 -11.07 -3.87 32.03
C ARG A 435 -11.72 -3.04 30.92
N LEU A 436 -12.99 -2.71 31.10
CA LEU A 436 -13.72 -1.82 30.19
C LEU A 436 -14.03 -0.50 30.89
N VAL A 437 -13.91 0.60 30.14
CA VAL A 437 -14.30 1.93 30.56
C VAL A 437 -15.46 2.40 29.70
N GLN A 438 -16.55 2.78 30.35
CA GLN A 438 -17.74 3.31 29.72
C GLN A 438 -17.53 4.79 29.35
N LEU A 439 -17.59 5.14 28.07
CA LEU A 439 -17.32 6.51 27.62
C LEU A 439 -18.29 7.54 28.23
N GLU A 440 -19.57 7.17 28.32
CA GLU A 440 -20.64 8.02 28.87
C GLU A 440 -20.56 8.19 30.39
N ASP A 441 -19.73 7.40 31.08
CA ASP A 441 -19.40 7.65 32.50
C ASP A 441 -18.31 8.74 32.64
N LEU A 442 -17.63 9.11 31.54
CA LEU A 442 -16.57 10.12 31.53
C LEU A 442 -17.05 11.49 31.04
N ILE A 443 -17.92 11.51 30.02
CA ILE A 443 -18.36 12.74 29.33
C ILE A 443 -19.85 12.73 29.03
N ASN A 444 -20.42 13.92 28.83
CA ASN A 444 -21.74 14.05 28.23
C ASN A 444 -21.67 13.80 26.72
N ILE A 445 -22.16 12.64 26.27
CA ILE A 445 -22.17 12.25 24.86
C ILE A 445 -23.03 13.16 23.98
N ASP A 446 -24.01 13.89 24.56
CA ASP A 446 -24.86 14.82 23.80
C ASP A 446 -24.09 16.01 23.24
N LEU A 447 -22.90 16.30 23.77
CA LEU A 447 -21.99 17.35 23.30
C LEU A 447 -21.06 16.87 22.18
N VAL A 448 -21.07 15.57 21.86
CA VAL A 448 -20.18 14.94 20.88
C VAL A 448 -20.88 14.78 19.54
N ASP A 449 -20.23 15.22 18.46
CA ASP A 449 -20.71 15.00 17.08
C ASP A 449 -20.24 13.64 16.57
N ARG A 450 -18.95 13.35 16.75
CA ARG A 450 -18.28 12.18 16.18
C ARG A 450 -17.22 11.60 17.11
N LEU A 451 -17.00 10.31 16.96
CA LEU A 451 -15.95 9.56 17.62
C LEU A 451 -15.00 8.98 16.56
N ASP A 452 -13.71 9.20 16.75
CA ASP A 452 -12.65 8.69 15.87
C ASP A 452 -11.87 7.55 16.57
N GLY A 453 -11.37 6.61 15.78
CA GLY A 453 -10.51 5.51 16.26
C GLY A 453 -11.20 4.52 17.19
N TRP A 454 -10.56 3.37 17.42
CA TRP A 454 -10.90 2.37 18.44
C TRP A 454 -9.69 1.45 18.62
N PRO A 455 -9.29 1.00 19.83
CA PRO A 455 -9.97 1.07 21.16
C PRO A 455 -9.80 2.39 21.91
N LEU A 456 -8.91 3.25 21.43
CA LEU A 456 -8.80 4.65 21.83
C LEU A 456 -9.90 5.47 21.15
N ARG A 457 -10.41 6.50 21.82
CA ARG A 457 -11.47 7.36 21.28
C ARG A 457 -11.00 8.80 21.13
N GLY A 458 -11.00 9.28 19.90
CA GLY A 458 -10.90 10.69 19.57
C GLY A 458 -12.29 11.32 19.63
N ILE A 459 -12.45 12.40 20.38
CA ILE A 459 -13.73 13.07 20.63
C ILE A 459 -13.78 14.35 19.81
N ARG A 460 -14.81 14.47 18.97
CA ARG A 460 -15.12 15.69 18.22
C ARG A 460 -16.39 16.35 18.77
N PRO A 461 -16.31 17.59 19.28
CA PRO A 461 -17.47 18.29 19.83
C PRO A 461 -18.43 18.73 18.72
N LYS A 462 -19.73 18.83 19.03
CA LYS A 462 -20.75 19.41 18.13
C LYS A 462 -20.48 20.87 17.82
N ARG A 463 -20.04 21.62 18.82
CA ARG A 463 -19.71 23.04 18.68
C ARG A 463 -18.34 23.32 19.28
N PRO A 464 -17.54 24.23 18.71
CA PRO A 464 -16.21 24.52 19.24
C PRO A 464 -16.20 24.90 20.73
N GLU A 465 -17.24 25.58 21.21
CA GLU A 465 -17.40 25.96 22.63
C GLU A 465 -17.58 24.77 23.58
N ASP A 466 -18.09 23.63 23.08
CA ASP A 466 -18.31 22.44 23.91
C ASP A 466 -16.98 21.73 24.25
N LEU A 467 -15.90 22.04 23.52
CA LEU A 467 -14.57 21.45 23.73
C LEU A 467 -14.04 21.68 25.14
N GLU A 468 -14.15 22.90 25.66
CA GLU A 468 -13.66 23.22 27.02
C GLU A 468 -14.49 22.53 28.10
N THR A 469 -15.80 22.39 27.87
CA THR A 469 -16.68 21.62 28.77
C THR A 469 -16.29 20.15 28.79
N LEU A 470 -16.07 19.54 27.63
CA LEU A 470 -15.64 18.14 27.52
C LEU A 470 -14.25 17.92 28.15
N LYS A 471 -13.30 18.85 27.97
CA LYS A 471 -11.99 18.80 28.63
C LYS A 471 -12.12 18.81 30.15
N GLN A 472 -12.96 19.70 30.69
CA GLN A 472 -13.18 19.77 32.13
C GLN A 472 -13.83 18.48 32.67
N GLN A 473 -14.86 17.97 31.97
CA GLN A 473 -15.50 16.70 32.33
C GLN A 473 -14.49 15.55 32.36
N LEU A 474 -13.67 15.40 31.32
CA LEU A 474 -12.63 14.37 31.32
C LEU A 474 -11.61 14.57 32.44
N ALA A 475 -11.16 15.80 32.70
CA ALA A 475 -10.17 16.06 33.75
C ALA A 475 -10.68 15.69 35.15
N GLU A 476 -11.98 15.81 35.40
CA GLU A 476 -12.62 15.43 36.67
C GLU A 476 -12.98 13.94 36.71
N SER A 477 -13.71 13.46 35.70
CA SER A 477 -14.24 12.09 35.63
C SER A 477 -13.17 11.04 35.37
N SER A 478 -11.99 11.39 34.80
CA SER A 478 -10.89 10.44 34.60
C SER A 478 -10.06 10.17 35.86
N LYS A 479 -10.22 10.97 36.95
CA LYS A 479 -9.43 10.80 38.19
C LYS A 479 -9.53 9.39 38.80
N PRO A 480 -10.71 8.72 38.84
CA PRO A 480 -10.84 7.34 39.30
C PRO A 480 -10.24 6.32 38.32
N TYR A 481 -10.03 6.69 37.05
CA TYR A 481 -9.56 5.81 35.98
C TYR A 481 -8.10 6.05 35.60
N ARG A 482 -7.30 6.71 36.47
CA ARG A 482 -5.88 7.01 36.19
C ARG A 482 -5.03 5.77 35.91
N ASP A 483 -5.45 4.60 36.41
CA ASP A 483 -4.78 3.32 36.16
C ASP A 483 -5.33 2.59 34.92
N SER A 484 -6.34 3.16 34.26
CA SER A 484 -7.05 2.56 33.13
C SER A 484 -6.96 3.38 31.85
N ILE A 485 -6.94 4.72 31.93
CA ILE A 485 -6.96 5.63 30.78
C ILE A 485 -6.02 6.82 30.97
N GLU A 486 -5.65 7.41 29.85
CA GLU A 486 -4.91 8.66 29.75
C GLU A 486 -5.68 9.60 28.82
N VAL A 487 -5.67 10.89 29.12
CA VAL A 487 -6.41 11.90 28.35
C VAL A 487 -5.43 12.92 27.78
N TYR A 488 -5.54 13.17 26.47
CA TYR A 488 -4.65 14.08 25.75
C TYR A 488 -5.43 15.04 24.87
N THR A 489 -4.95 16.28 24.78
CA THR A 489 -5.32 17.21 23.72
C THR A 489 -4.25 17.17 22.64
N ARG A 490 -4.46 17.83 21.49
CA ARG A 490 -3.40 17.95 20.47
C ARG A 490 -2.11 18.57 21.02
N GLU A 491 -2.22 19.49 21.99
CA GLU A 491 -1.08 20.20 22.58
C GLU A 491 -0.38 19.38 23.67
N THR A 492 -1.09 18.48 24.35
CA THR A 492 -0.51 17.65 25.43
C THR A 492 -0.13 16.25 24.98
N MET A 493 -0.48 15.86 23.75
CA MET A 493 -0.10 14.58 23.16
C MET A 493 1.44 14.41 23.19
N PRO A 494 1.97 13.28 23.68
CA PRO A 494 3.41 13.06 23.73
C PRO A 494 4.05 13.16 22.34
N ASP A 495 5.11 13.96 22.21
CA ASP A 495 5.82 14.14 20.92
C ASP A 495 6.30 12.80 20.32
N ARG A 496 6.67 11.82 21.17
CA ARG A 496 7.08 10.47 20.74
C ARG A 496 6.01 9.71 19.95
N TYR A 497 4.73 10.06 20.09
CA TYR A 497 3.66 9.43 19.32
C TYR A 497 3.60 9.91 17.88
N HIS A 498 4.14 11.09 17.57
CA HIS A 498 3.99 11.70 16.24
C HIS A 498 2.51 11.65 15.78
N PHE A 499 1.61 12.06 16.68
CA PHE A 499 0.17 11.92 16.53
C PHE A 499 -0.58 13.19 16.97
N SER A 500 -0.20 14.34 16.42
CA SER A 500 -0.89 15.61 16.69
C SER A 500 -0.97 16.53 15.49
N ARG A 501 -0.09 16.37 14.49
CA ARG A 501 0.07 17.29 13.36
C ARG A 501 -0.73 16.89 12.13
N ASN A 502 -2.02 16.60 12.30
CA ASN A 502 -2.94 16.32 11.20
C ASN A 502 -4.39 16.65 11.59
N ASP A 503 -5.15 17.28 10.70
CA ASP A 503 -6.53 17.68 11.01
C ASP A 503 -7.52 16.52 11.13
N ARG A 504 -7.17 15.35 10.59
CA ARG A 504 -7.89 14.09 10.76
C ARG A 504 -7.82 13.55 12.19
N ILE A 505 -6.86 14.01 13.01
CA ILE A 505 -6.74 13.62 14.42
C ILE A 505 -7.71 14.47 15.25
N ALA A 506 -8.60 13.86 16.04
CA ALA A 506 -9.52 14.60 16.90
C ALA A 506 -8.80 15.57 17.88
N PRO A 507 -9.44 16.66 18.33
CA PRO A 507 -8.83 17.63 19.24
C PRO A 507 -8.60 17.08 20.66
N LEU A 508 -9.34 16.04 21.05
CA LEU A 508 -9.34 15.44 22.39
C LEU A 508 -9.34 13.93 22.27
N TRP A 509 -8.48 13.25 23.02
CA TRP A 509 -8.32 11.79 22.98
C TRP A 509 -8.39 11.19 24.37
N VAL A 510 -9.08 10.06 24.47
CA VAL A 510 -9.04 9.16 25.61
C VAL A 510 -8.34 7.88 25.13
N ILE A 511 -7.17 7.62 25.68
CA ILE A 511 -6.31 6.48 25.31
C ILE A 511 -6.36 5.49 26.48
N PRO A 512 -6.88 4.27 26.28
CA PRO A 512 -6.82 3.24 27.30
C PRO A 512 -5.38 2.75 27.48
N LYS A 513 -5.01 2.43 28.72
CA LYS A 513 -3.80 1.65 29.01
C LYS A 513 -3.95 0.24 28.44
N THR A 514 -2.84 -0.40 28.11
CA THR A 514 -2.85 -1.72 27.45
C THR A 514 -3.72 -2.73 28.18
N GLY A 515 -4.57 -3.44 27.42
CA GLY A 515 -5.53 -4.42 27.93
C GLY A 515 -6.83 -3.85 28.51
N TRP A 516 -6.96 -2.51 28.57
CA TRP A 516 -8.24 -1.82 28.76
C TRP A 516 -8.87 -1.47 27.42
N ALA A 517 -10.17 -1.23 27.37
CA ALA A 517 -10.84 -0.70 26.18
C ALA A 517 -11.92 0.31 26.56
N ILE A 518 -12.16 1.26 25.67
CA ILE A 518 -13.27 2.22 25.78
C ILE A 518 -14.43 1.69 24.97
N VAL A 519 -15.62 1.68 25.59
CA VAL A 519 -16.85 1.20 24.98
C VAL A 519 -17.97 2.22 25.14
N GLU A 520 -18.84 2.28 24.14
CA GLU A 520 -20.10 3.02 24.16
C GLU A 520 -21.22 2.14 24.71
N ARG A 521 -22.13 2.74 25.49
CA ARG A 521 -23.19 2.02 26.19
C ARG A 521 -24.18 1.40 25.21
N THR A 522 -24.37 2.05 24.08
CA THR A 522 -25.19 1.55 22.96
C THR A 522 -24.63 0.27 22.34
N SER A 523 -23.31 0.06 22.43
CA SER A 523 -22.64 -1.13 21.90
C SER A 523 -22.48 -2.22 22.96
N PHE A 524 -22.16 -1.84 24.19
CA PHE A 524 -21.89 -2.76 25.30
C PHE A 524 -22.01 -2.02 26.63
N ASP A 525 -23.05 -2.31 27.42
CA ASP A 525 -23.20 -1.76 28.77
C ASP A 525 -22.35 -2.58 29.77
N VAL A 526 -21.28 -1.97 30.28
CA VAL A 526 -20.34 -2.65 31.18
C VAL A 526 -21.00 -3.10 32.50
N LYS A 527 -21.98 -2.35 33.02
CA LYS A 527 -22.63 -2.66 34.30
C LYS A 527 -23.59 -3.83 34.13
N GLU A 528 -24.35 -3.84 33.04
CA GLU A 528 -25.25 -4.95 32.70
C GLU A 528 -24.47 -6.22 32.37
N ALA A 529 -23.43 -6.11 31.53
CA ALA A 529 -22.59 -7.23 31.16
C ALA A 529 -21.93 -7.90 32.37
N LYS A 530 -21.43 -7.12 33.34
CA LYS A 530 -20.87 -7.64 34.60
C LYS A 530 -21.92 -8.34 35.46
N LYS A 531 -23.17 -7.87 35.44
CA LYS A 531 -24.27 -8.51 36.16
C LYS A 531 -24.68 -9.84 35.52
N ASN A 532 -24.65 -9.91 34.19
CA ASN A 532 -25.06 -11.06 33.40
C ASN A 532 -23.90 -12.05 33.13
N ASN A 533 -22.68 -11.77 33.60
CA ASN A 533 -21.46 -12.49 33.27
C ASN A 533 -21.22 -12.62 31.75
N GLU A 534 -21.51 -11.56 31.01
CA GLU A 534 -21.28 -11.49 29.57
C GLU A 534 -19.79 -11.33 29.27
N VAL A 535 -19.33 -12.05 28.25
CA VAL A 535 -17.95 -12.01 27.77
C VAL A 535 -17.84 -10.91 26.73
N TYR A 536 -16.93 -9.96 26.97
CA TYR A 536 -16.61 -8.94 25.99
C TYR A 536 -15.90 -9.54 24.76
N HIS A 537 -16.34 -9.10 23.58
CA HIS A 537 -15.67 -9.37 22.31
C HIS A 537 -15.34 -8.04 21.62
N PRO A 538 -14.15 -7.92 21.01
CA PRO A 538 -13.14 -8.97 20.77
C PRO A 538 -12.32 -9.33 22.01
N ARG A 539 -11.72 -10.52 21.99
CA ARG A 539 -10.88 -11.09 23.07
C ARG A 539 -9.43 -10.62 23.03
N GLY A 540 -8.96 -10.20 21.86
CA GLY A 540 -7.70 -9.51 21.65
C GLY A 540 -7.98 -8.11 21.10
N LEU A 541 -7.16 -7.14 21.48
CA LEU A 541 -7.19 -5.78 20.95
C LEU A 541 -5.78 -5.19 20.87
N HIS A 542 -5.61 -4.19 20.03
CA HIS A 542 -4.36 -3.49 19.77
C HIS A 542 -4.66 -1.99 19.53
N GLY A 543 -3.66 -1.15 19.23
CA GLY A 543 -3.83 0.29 19.10
C GLY A 543 -3.36 1.10 20.30
N TYR A 544 -2.83 0.43 21.32
CA TYR A 544 -2.26 1.03 22.52
C TYR A 544 -0.92 1.74 22.24
N ASP A 545 -0.29 2.24 23.31
CA ASP A 545 1.06 2.78 23.25
C ASP A 545 2.02 1.82 22.54
N HIS A 546 2.59 2.32 21.44
CA HIS A 546 3.52 1.60 20.58
C HIS A 546 4.80 1.09 21.28
N GLU A 547 5.19 1.68 22.42
CA GLU A 547 6.35 1.21 23.19
C GLU A 547 6.02 0.07 24.17
N HIS A 548 4.73 -0.22 24.38
CA HIS A 548 4.31 -1.27 25.29
C HIS A 548 4.76 -2.66 24.76
N PRO A 549 5.29 -3.55 25.63
CA PRO A 549 5.78 -4.87 25.20
C PRO A 549 4.78 -5.70 24.38
N LEU A 550 3.49 -5.65 24.74
CA LEU A 550 2.42 -6.35 24.02
C LEU A 550 2.14 -5.80 22.61
N MET A 551 2.58 -4.58 22.27
CA MET A 551 2.41 -3.97 20.95
C MET A 551 3.62 -4.15 20.03
N ARG A 552 4.73 -4.71 20.55
CA ARG A 552 5.96 -4.92 19.78
C ARG A 552 5.73 -5.87 18.61
N SER A 553 6.24 -5.48 17.45
CA SER A 553 6.19 -6.22 16.19
C SER A 553 7.53 -6.90 15.89
N ILE A 554 7.60 -7.64 14.78
CA ILE A 554 8.80 -8.34 14.32
C ILE A 554 9.38 -7.68 13.06
N PHE A 555 10.69 -7.82 12.90
CA PHE A 555 11.41 -7.58 11.65
C PHE A 555 12.48 -8.66 11.50
N VAL A 556 12.54 -9.33 10.36
CA VAL A 556 13.62 -10.27 10.03
C VAL A 556 13.95 -10.16 8.56
N ALA A 557 15.23 -10.06 8.22
CA ALA A 557 15.67 -9.98 6.84
C ALA A 557 16.81 -10.96 6.54
N ARG A 558 16.82 -11.51 5.33
CA ARG A 558 17.90 -12.34 4.80
C ARG A 558 17.96 -12.21 3.28
N GLY A 559 19.16 -12.18 2.74
CA GLY A 559 19.38 -12.16 1.29
C GLY A 559 20.70 -11.52 0.91
N PRO A 560 21.05 -11.47 -0.39
CA PRO A 560 22.31 -10.90 -0.86
C PRO A 560 22.49 -9.41 -0.51
N LYS A 561 21.42 -8.66 -0.25
CA LYS A 561 21.48 -7.25 0.18
C LYS A 561 21.62 -7.05 1.69
N PHE A 562 21.57 -8.13 2.44
CA PHE A 562 21.75 -8.13 3.88
C PHE A 562 23.03 -8.93 4.18
N PRO A 563 24.24 -8.39 3.97
CA PRO A 563 25.46 -9.08 4.38
C PRO A 563 25.55 -9.12 5.91
N HIS A 564 25.56 -10.31 6.49
CA HIS A 564 25.61 -10.51 7.94
C HIS A 564 26.25 -11.85 8.30
N ASN A 565 26.74 -11.97 9.52
CA ASN A 565 27.05 -13.27 10.11
C ASN A 565 25.73 -13.93 10.54
N PRO A 566 25.57 -15.26 10.42
CA PRO A 566 24.38 -15.93 10.92
C PRO A 566 24.05 -15.51 12.36
N ASN A 567 22.76 -15.37 12.64
CA ASN A 567 22.23 -14.99 13.94
C ASN A 567 22.57 -13.55 14.36
N SER A 568 22.69 -12.63 13.40
CA SER A 568 23.05 -11.22 13.64
C SER A 568 21.89 -10.44 14.25
N ARG A 569 22.21 -9.65 15.27
CA ARG A 569 21.24 -8.82 16.00
C ARG A 569 21.42 -7.34 15.69
N MET A 570 20.31 -6.66 15.44
CA MET A 570 20.23 -5.20 15.28
C MET A 570 19.77 -4.51 16.56
N LYS A 571 20.04 -3.20 16.67
CA LYS A 571 19.33 -2.35 17.63
C LYS A 571 17.85 -2.30 17.24
N ASN A 572 16.96 -2.29 18.24
CA ASN A 572 15.52 -2.11 18.00
C ASN A 572 15.26 -0.73 17.35
N PHE A 573 14.31 -0.69 16.43
CA PHE A 573 13.94 0.49 15.66
C PHE A 573 12.43 0.53 15.38
N GLN A 574 11.92 1.66 14.91
CA GLN A 574 10.51 1.83 14.55
C GLN A 574 10.22 1.40 13.11
N ASN A 575 8.99 0.96 12.83
CA ASN A 575 8.57 0.46 11.53
C ASN A 575 8.70 1.46 10.36
N ILE A 576 8.82 2.77 10.64
CA ILE A 576 9.16 3.80 9.64
C ILE A 576 10.46 3.49 8.88
N GLU A 577 11.37 2.74 9.49
CA GLU A 577 12.68 2.42 8.92
C GLU A 577 12.61 1.38 7.79
N VAL A 578 11.56 0.58 7.75
CA VAL A 578 11.41 -0.54 6.81
C VAL A 578 11.38 -0.05 5.37
N TYR A 579 10.73 1.09 5.10
CA TYR A 579 10.63 1.65 3.75
C TYR A 579 11.99 1.88 3.09
N ASN A 580 12.92 2.51 3.82
CA ASN A 580 14.27 2.78 3.31
C ASN A 580 15.06 1.48 3.10
N ILE A 581 14.93 0.53 4.04
CA ILE A 581 15.58 -0.78 3.95
C ILE A 581 15.13 -1.52 2.68
N VAL A 582 13.83 -1.52 2.39
CA VAL A 582 13.30 -2.20 1.19
C VAL A 582 13.68 -1.45 -0.08
N CYS A 583 13.65 -0.12 -0.10
CA CYS A 583 14.15 0.69 -1.23
C CYS A 583 15.62 0.36 -1.55
N ASP A 584 16.49 0.35 -0.55
CA ASP A 584 17.90 0.04 -0.74
C ASP A 584 18.11 -1.41 -1.21
N SER A 585 17.28 -2.36 -0.75
CA SER A 585 17.34 -3.75 -1.20
C SER A 585 16.99 -3.93 -2.69
N LEU A 586 16.18 -3.02 -3.23
CA LEU A 586 15.79 -2.95 -4.65
C LEU A 586 16.72 -2.03 -5.47
N GLU A 587 17.71 -1.41 -4.83
CA GLU A 587 18.61 -0.42 -5.43
C GLU A 587 17.86 0.78 -6.05
N ILE A 588 16.81 1.26 -5.38
CA ILE A 588 16.05 2.44 -5.76
C ILE A 588 16.24 3.57 -4.74
N GLU A 589 16.08 4.81 -5.18
CA GLU A 589 16.14 5.97 -4.28
C GLU A 589 14.80 6.11 -3.54
N PRO A 590 14.79 6.16 -2.19
CA PRO A 590 13.58 6.35 -1.43
C PRO A 590 13.01 7.77 -1.61
N HIS A 591 11.69 7.89 -1.62
CA HIS A 591 11.02 9.18 -1.50
C HIS A 591 11.28 9.78 -0.11
N PRO A 592 11.35 11.12 0.07
CA PRO A 592 11.48 11.74 1.39
C PRO A 592 10.49 11.18 2.42
N ASN A 593 11.03 10.72 3.56
CA ASN A 593 10.29 10.04 4.63
C ASN A 593 10.95 10.30 6.01
N ASN A 594 10.40 9.73 7.08
CA ASN A 594 10.89 9.93 8.45
C ASN A 594 11.98 8.93 8.88
N GLY A 595 12.17 7.84 8.15
CA GLY A 595 13.21 6.84 8.42
C GLY A 595 14.63 7.36 8.14
N THR A 596 15.59 6.79 8.84
CA THR A 596 17.01 7.14 8.81
C THR A 596 17.95 5.97 8.51
N LEU A 597 17.51 4.72 8.75
CA LEU A 597 18.29 3.52 8.51
C LEU A 597 18.43 3.25 7.01
N ARG A 598 19.65 2.90 6.61
CA ARG A 598 20.04 2.57 5.22
C ARG A 598 20.85 1.29 5.20
N LEU A 599 20.87 0.60 4.06
CA LEU A 599 21.77 -0.55 3.86
C LEU A 599 23.22 -0.10 3.57
N PRO A 600 24.24 -0.90 3.97
CA PRO A 600 24.13 -2.16 4.72
C PRO A 600 23.76 -1.94 6.19
N LEU A 601 22.98 -2.88 6.75
CA LEU A 601 22.68 -2.88 8.18
C LEU A 601 23.94 -3.15 9.00
N ASN A 602 24.03 -2.55 10.19
CA ASN A 602 25.15 -2.70 11.12
C ASN A 602 24.72 -3.49 12.37
N PRO A 603 24.97 -4.81 12.43
CA PRO A 603 24.67 -5.61 13.61
C PRO A 603 25.45 -5.16 14.84
N ILE A 604 24.80 -5.19 16.00
CA ILE A 604 25.40 -4.86 17.30
C ILE A 604 25.85 -6.10 18.09
N GLY A 605 25.71 -7.30 17.50
CA GLY A 605 26.08 -8.56 18.12
C GLY A 605 25.33 -9.73 17.50
N LEU A 606 25.31 -10.87 18.20
CA LEU A 606 24.50 -12.04 17.86
C LEU A 606 23.34 -12.17 18.84
N HIS A 607 22.29 -12.92 18.47
CA HIS A 607 21.27 -13.36 19.43
C HIS A 607 21.87 -14.46 20.33
N SER A 608 22.63 -14.08 21.36
CA SER A 608 23.16 -15.00 22.36
C SER A 608 22.11 -15.29 23.44
N PRO A 609 22.02 -16.50 24.02
CA PRO A 609 21.09 -16.80 25.11
C PRO A 609 21.20 -15.85 26.32
N GLU A 610 22.41 -15.35 26.59
CA GLU A 610 22.72 -14.42 27.69
C GLU A 610 22.34 -12.95 27.38
N ASN A 611 22.20 -12.60 26.10
CA ASN A 611 21.94 -11.22 25.65
C ASN A 611 20.59 -11.07 24.95
N SER A 612 19.89 -12.15 24.61
CA SER A 612 18.46 -12.10 24.33
C SER A 612 17.83 -11.46 25.57
N PRO A 613 17.16 -10.29 25.47
CA PRO A 613 16.38 -9.79 26.59
C PRO A 613 15.48 -10.95 27.00
N GLY A 614 15.74 -11.50 28.20
CA GLY A 614 15.22 -12.81 28.59
C GLY A 614 13.74 -12.81 28.29
N ALA A 615 13.30 -13.77 27.46
CA ALA A 615 12.01 -13.78 26.79
C ALA A 615 10.96 -13.04 27.62
N GLU A 616 10.80 -11.74 27.35
CA GLU A 616 9.74 -10.98 27.99
C GLU A 616 8.50 -11.57 27.33
N THR A 617 7.88 -12.54 28.00
CA THR A 617 6.48 -12.88 27.86
C THR A 617 5.79 -11.90 28.80
N PRO A 618 5.54 -10.65 28.36
CA PRO A 618 4.78 -9.72 29.18
C PRO A 618 3.47 -10.42 29.52
N ASP A 619 3.24 -10.60 30.82
CA ASP A 619 1.97 -11.11 31.29
C ASP A 619 0.89 -10.14 30.81
N ASP A 620 -0.26 -10.69 30.42
CA ASP A 620 -1.43 -9.84 30.24
C ASP A 620 -1.71 -9.11 31.55
N PRO A 621 -2.22 -7.86 31.50
CA PRO A 621 -2.64 -7.18 32.71
C PRO A 621 -3.62 -8.07 33.50
N PRO A 622 -3.45 -8.17 34.83
CA PRO A 622 -4.17 -9.14 35.63
C PRO A 622 -5.69 -9.01 35.47
N ILE A 623 -6.39 -10.14 35.52
CA ILE A 623 -7.83 -10.15 35.77
C ILE A 623 -7.98 -9.70 37.22
N SER A 624 -8.60 -8.55 37.46
CA SER A 624 -8.81 -8.06 38.83
C SER A 624 -9.81 -8.97 39.54
N THR A 625 -9.34 -10.05 40.15
CA THR A 625 -10.12 -10.78 41.15
C THR A 625 -10.20 -9.91 42.39
N SER A 626 -11.31 -9.20 42.56
CA SER A 626 -11.61 -8.55 43.84
C SER A 626 -11.56 -9.61 44.96
N PRO A 627 -10.85 -9.37 46.08
CA PRO A 627 -10.68 -10.36 47.12
C PRO A 627 -11.95 -10.46 47.96
N SER A 628 -12.66 -11.58 47.84
CA SER A 628 -13.72 -11.96 48.77
C SER A 628 -13.17 -12.99 49.75
N ASN A 629 -13.19 -12.59 51.02
CA ASN A 629 -13.03 -13.36 52.25
C ASN A 629 -11.61 -13.67 52.73
N ALA A 630 -11.27 -12.94 53.79
CA ALA A 630 -10.25 -13.27 54.77
C ALA A 630 -10.48 -14.68 55.36
N ALA A 631 -9.44 -15.50 55.31
CA ALA A 631 -9.25 -16.60 56.24
C ALA A 631 -7.75 -16.78 56.52
N ILE A 632 -7.33 -16.17 57.63
CA ILE A 632 -6.40 -16.64 58.65
C ILE A 632 -5.14 -17.39 58.16
N THR A 633 -4.04 -16.65 58.32
CA THR A 633 -2.65 -17.03 58.53
C THR A 633 -2.37 -18.43 59.10
N SER A 634 -1.47 -19.18 58.44
CA SER A 634 -0.46 -19.99 59.12
C SER A 634 0.81 -20.09 58.29
N LYS A 635 1.94 -19.69 58.91
CA LYS A 635 3.30 -19.73 58.34
C LYS A 635 3.81 -21.17 58.11
N PRO A 636 4.82 -21.36 57.24
CA PRO A 636 5.34 -22.67 56.86
C PRO A 636 6.36 -23.20 57.87
N HIS A 637 6.31 -24.51 58.11
CA HIS A 637 7.43 -25.26 58.69
C HIS A 637 7.86 -26.38 57.73
N THR A 638 9.17 -26.43 57.58
CA THR A 638 10.02 -27.29 56.76
C THR A 638 10.01 -28.76 57.19
N ASP A 639 10.48 -29.60 56.25
CA ASP A 639 11.12 -30.92 56.40
C ASP A 639 10.33 -32.17 55.93
N ALA A 640 10.82 -32.72 54.82
CA ALA A 640 10.77 -34.15 54.45
C ALA A 640 11.90 -34.90 55.19
N PRO A 641 11.98 -36.26 55.30
CA PRO A 641 11.62 -37.24 54.25
C PRO A 641 11.14 -38.67 54.67
N ASN A 642 10.74 -39.44 53.63
CA ASN A 642 10.85 -40.90 53.39
C ASN A 642 9.79 -41.94 53.86
N GLN A 643 9.15 -42.53 52.81
CA GLN A 643 8.75 -43.95 52.56
C GLN A 643 7.52 -44.58 53.27
N PRO A 644 6.90 -45.67 52.71
CA PRO A 644 6.67 -46.11 51.30
C PRO A 644 5.18 -46.52 51.03
N PRO A 645 4.79 -47.01 49.82
CA PRO A 645 3.37 -47.10 49.40
C PRO A 645 2.72 -48.48 49.67
N VAL A 646 1.41 -48.49 49.90
CA VAL A 646 0.57 -49.70 49.99
C VAL A 646 -0.51 -49.68 48.92
N THR A 647 -0.43 -50.70 48.06
CA THR A 647 -1.36 -51.17 47.04
C THR A 647 -2.56 -51.87 47.68
N ILE A 648 -3.81 -51.64 47.23
CA ILE A 648 -4.88 -52.68 47.19
C ILE A 648 -5.83 -52.42 46.01
N SER A 649 -6.13 -53.51 45.29
CA SER A 649 -6.93 -53.67 44.09
C SER A 649 -8.45 -53.82 44.32
N ALA A 650 -9.20 -53.58 43.24
CA ALA A 650 -10.42 -54.22 42.71
C ALA A 650 -11.34 -55.05 43.64
N ASP A 651 -12.66 -54.80 43.54
CA ASP A 651 -13.58 -55.75 42.89
C ASP A 651 -15.01 -55.18 42.72
N ALA A 652 -15.66 -55.60 41.62
CA ALA A 652 -17.09 -55.46 41.34
C ALA A 652 -17.89 -56.58 42.03
N PRO A 653 -19.24 -56.49 42.10
CA PRO A 653 -20.04 -57.19 41.08
C PRO A 653 -21.41 -56.55 40.74
N ASP A 654 -21.95 -57.01 39.60
CA ASP A 654 -23.31 -56.82 39.03
C ASP A 654 -24.16 -58.10 39.33
N PRO A 655 -25.40 -58.36 38.83
CA PRO A 655 -26.55 -57.54 38.36
C PRO A 655 -27.94 -58.07 38.86
N THR A 656 -29.06 -57.63 38.21
CA THR A 656 -30.47 -58.14 38.13
C THR A 656 -31.51 -57.52 39.11
N SER A 657 -32.78 -57.18 38.76
CA SER A 657 -33.63 -57.28 37.54
C SER A 657 -34.96 -56.48 37.69
N ILE A 658 -35.39 -55.79 36.63
CA ILE A 658 -36.72 -55.71 35.96
C ILE A 658 -38.05 -55.61 36.77
N SER A 659 -38.86 -54.58 36.47
CA SER A 659 -40.30 -54.72 36.08
C SER A 659 -40.89 -53.44 35.44
N GLU A 660 -41.57 -53.62 34.31
CA GLU A 660 -42.27 -52.64 33.45
C GLU A 660 -43.75 -52.39 33.86
N ASN A 661 -44.32 -51.24 33.45
CA ASN A 661 -45.55 -51.14 32.61
C ASN A 661 -45.90 -49.67 32.27
N SER A 662 -45.90 -49.28 30.97
CA SER A 662 -47.06 -49.02 30.06
C SER A 662 -47.98 -47.83 30.43
N GLY A 663 -48.41 -46.89 29.58
CA GLY A 663 -48.30 -46.52 28.15
C GLY A 663 -48.69 -45.02 28.02
N GLN A 664 -48.85 -44.33 26.89
CA GLN A 664 -49.10 -44.69 25.49
C GLN A 664 -49.00 -43.39 24.62
N ASP A 665 -48.77 -43.55 23.30
CA ASP A 665 -48.89 -42.59 22.16
C ASP A 665 -47.83 -41.46 22.06
N SER A 666 -47.20 -41.14 20.91
CA SER A 666 -47.64 -41.14 19.51
C SER A 666 -46.47 -41.10 18.50
N ASP A 667 -46.69 -41.72 17.33
CA ASP A 667 -46.16 -41.46 15.97
C ASP A 667 -44.77 -40.87 15.70
N ALA A 668 -44.01 -41.67 14.95
CA ALA A 668 -42.78 -41.28 14.26
C ALA A 668 -43.09 -40.54 12.95
N SER A 669 -42.59 -39.31 12.82
CA SER A 669 -42.04 -38.82 11.55
C SER A 669 -40.78 -38.00 11.85
N SER A 670 -39.73 -38.29 11.09
CA SER A 670 -38.41 -37.67 11.15
C SER A 670 -38.47 -36.14 11.02
N LYS A 671 -37.95 -35.42 12.01
CA LYS A 671 -37.46 -34.04 11.84
C LYS A 671 -36.10 -33.89 12.53
N SER A 672 -35.08 -33.71 11.70
CA SER A 672 -33.74 -33.30 12.10
C SER A 672 -33.77 -31.99 12.89
N SER A 673 -33.07 -31.96 14.01
CA SER A 673 -32.69 -30.73 14.71
C SER A 673 -31.84 -29.85 13.77
N PRO A 674 -32.12 -28.54 13.65
CA PRO A 674 -31.39 -27.67 12.73
C PRO A 674 -29.93 -27.51 13.17
N SER A 675 -29.04 -27.54 12.18
CA SER A 675 -27.60 -27.46 12.37
C SER A 675 -27.17 -26.06 12.82
N LEU A 676 -25.94 -25.93 13.34
CA LEU A 676 -25.32 -24.65 13.70
C LEU A 676 -25.33 -23.62 12.56
N TRP A 677 -25.38 -24.07 11.31
CA TRP A 677 -25.48 -23.21 10.13
C TRP A 677 -26.87 -22.61 9.95
N ASP A 678 -27.93 -23.33 10.30
CA ASP A 678 -29.30 -22.80 10.24
C ASP A 678 -29.49 -21.71 11.29
N LYS A 679 -28.89 -21.84 12.47
CA LYS A 679 -28.88 -20.81 13.52
C LYS A 679 -28.03 -19.57 13.16
N LEU A 680 -27.00 -19.74 12.33
CA LEU A 680 -26.19 -18.66 11.80
C LEU A 680 -26.95 -17.90 10.71
N LEU A 681 -27.64 -18.63 9.82
CA LEU A 681 -28.49 -18.05 8.79
C LEU A 681 -29.68 -17.30 9.40
N ASP A 682 -30.29 -17.85 10.46
CA ASP A 682 -31.39 -17.20 11.19
C ASP A 682 -30.94 -15.87 11.85
N LYS A 683 -29.69 -15.79 12.32
CA LYS A 683 -29.09 -14.55 12.85
C LYS A 683 -28.74 -13.53 11.76
N ILE A 684 -28.29 -13.99 10.59
CA ILE A 684 -28.02 -13.11 9.43
C ILE A 684 -29.34 -12.58 8.86
N GLU A 685 -30.40 -13.39 8.88
CA GLU A 685 -31.74 -13.00 8.42
C GLU A 685 -32.42 -12.07 9.42
N GLN A 686 -32.21 -12.24 10.73
CA GLN A 686 -32.61 -11.25 11.75
C GLN A 686 -31.86 -9.91 11.61
N LEU A 687 -30.57 -9.93 11.25
CA LEU A 687 -29.81 -8.70 10.99
C LEU A 687 -30.31 -7.98 9.74
N LYS A 688 -30.65 -8.74 8.69
CA LYS A 688 -31.23 -8.23 7.45
C LYS A 688 -32.62 -7.62 7.68
N ASN A 689 -33.46 -8.28 8.48
CA ASN A 689 -34.79 -7.77 8.84
C ASN A 689 -34.71 -6.53 9.75
N TRP A 690 -33.70 -6.44 10.63
CA TRP A 690 -33.42 -5.23 11.41
C TRP A 690 -32.96 -4.05 10.52
N THR A 691 -32.08 -4.31 9.53
CA THR A 691 -31.69 -3.28 8.55
C THR A 691 -32.83 -2.85 7.64
N GLN A 692 -33.78 -3.75 7.33
CA GLN A 692 -34.95 -3.44 6.52
C GLN A 692 -36.01 -2.65 7.31
N GLY A 693 -36.18 -2.92 8.61
CA GLY A 693 -36.99 -2.10 9.50
C GLY A 693 -36.44 -0.69 9.75
N LEU A 694 -35.12 -0.50 9.67
CA LEU A 694 -34.48 0.82 9.70
C LEU A 694 -34.71 1.62 8.41
N LEU A 695 -34.78 0.95 7.25
CA LEU A 695 -35.07 1.58 5.95
C LEU A 695 -36.55 1.96 5.80
N GLU A 696 -37.49 1.21 6.37
CA GLU A 696 -38.93 1.57 6.37
C GLU A 696 -39.28 2.69 7.37
N SER A 697 -38.41 2.97 8.35
CA SER A 697 -38.58 4.11 9.28
C SER A 697 -38.11 5.47 8.71
N ILE A 698 -37.60 5.50 7.48
CA ILE A 698 -37.06 6.70 6.82
C ILE A 698 -38.00 7.26 5.73
N ASP A 699 -39.10 6.56 5.40
CA ASP A 699 -40.16 7.05 4.48
C ASP A 699 -41.52 7.27 5.19
N GLY A 700 -41.50 7.65 6.49
CA GLY A 700 -42.68 8.02 7.28
C GLY A 700 -42.60 9.42 7.88
#